data_AF-A0A7Y6DYV7-F1
#
_entry.id   AF-A0A7Y6DYV7-F1
#
_cell.length_a   1.000
_cell.length_b   1.000
_cell.length_c   1.000
_cell.angle_alpha   90.00
_cell.angle_beta   90.00
_cell.angle_gamma   90.00
#
_symmetry.space_group_name_H-M   'P 1'
#
loop_
_entity.id
_entity.type
_entity.pdbx_description
1 polymer ?
#
loop_
_entity_poly.entity_id
_entity_poly.type
_entity_poly.pdbx_seq_one_letter_code
_entity_poly.pdbx_strand_id
1 'polypeptide(L)'
;MSRQRVMLELDEERHVLRTGELVSAPGSPPEVRWSDGTVQTMRDSRRRGYHYVTPVLGGLEHRLLVDPDGARALFQSVPVEAFLLALRDATEPQLSKDLIAGWERAFDRTEVAAAWRKAKVPFEDLPEVRVRGADRARRYLWVGEDEMQRPPAEQTPSVAPADVVADVTLETEIDTAHDVATLATAPVALPARNLVRDFKALARGKGADLPVDELDAQVRTAPPAVQALYGALSASEWRTALGRALATPLKSAISMAEFGDEVLASALDRSQGALGLLFLALPRSSKAVPDAGLDPEGIVAVVGRAIEEHRVHRSSADAKPLAAALGFLLDRVLAEPIASRLAPSTVLSTAAAADRLRPQKEDHEASVGALNASIVTLGRDGWARLPAADKASIARRAARGALAPGTARVRLMTTVWRFEPDQIRDAAWWERVTFDDLVAIASSSTRSILTDPAIRSSVVDPRTRRALDDASTRRRLMTVLAAPGEIAPALGADHVREAITRVAADDDLTREWLGEIRDDRGKAALEHRLDAAVQEAHTLTSSVAEAQATTAAATDRLQRAEQRLRDASDTTDALRDSQSRQIRVDAMRALADMASYVGSALERQSAERIGGRVAAIAAREGLTRLGEPGEHVPYKPSEHDLVGSPAEPGTAVVVRHVGYTWDGPDGEIVLARALVERAT
;
A
#
# COMPACT_ATOMS: atom_id res chain seq x y z
N MET A 1 -15.32 14.26 0.97
CA MET A 1 -15.10 15.47 0.13
C MET A 1 -15.56 15.22 -1.31
N SER A 2 -16.51 16.03 -1.79
CA SER A 2 -16.87 16.09 -3.22
C SER A 2 -15.67 16.59 -4.05
N ARG A 3 -15.56 16.17 -5.32
CA ARG A 3 -14.52 16.64 -6.26
C ARG A 3 -14.76 18.11 -6.63
N GLN A 4 -14.45 19.01 -5.72
CA GLN A 4 -14.58 20.44 -5.92
C GLN A 4 -13.63 20.85 -7.04
N ARG A 5 -14.19 21.46 -8.10
CA ARG A 5 -13.40 22.03 -9.19
C ARG A 5 -13.13 23.50 -8.88
N VAL A 6 -11.91 23.93 -9.17
CA VAL A 6 -11.51 25.34 -9.12
C VAL A 6 -11.22 25.84 -10.52
N MET A 7 -11.43 27.12 -10.75
CA MET A 7 -11.00 27.82 -11.95
C MET A 7 -9.64 28.47 -11.68
N LEU A 8 -8.67 28.24 -12.57
CA LEU A 8 -7.41 28.96 -12.57
C LEU A 8 -7.39 29.92 -13.77
N GLU A 9 -7.08 31.19 -13.51
CA GLU A 9 -6.74 32.18 -14.53
C GLU A 9 -5.22 32.15 -14.71
N LEU A 10 -4.78 31.82 -15.92
CA LEU A 10 -3.37 31.73 -16.29
C LEU A 10 -3.00 32.85 -17.27
N ASP A 11 -1.75 33.31 -17.21
CA ASP A 11 -1.17 34.18 -18.24
C ASP A 11 -0.80 33.40 -19.54
N GLU A 12 -0.18 34.09 -20.51
CA GLU A 12 0.28 33.48 -21.77
C GLU A 12 1.38 32.43 -21.56
N GLU A 13 2.16 32.55 -20.47
CA GLU A 13 3.23 31.62 -20.08
C GLU A 13 2.73 30.47 -19.18
N ARG A 14 1.42 30.45 -18.89
CA ARG A 14 0.72 29.51 -17.99
C ARG A 14 1.04 29.65 -16.51
N HIS A 15 1.53 30.79 -16.05
CA HIS A 15 1.60 31.09 -14.63
C HIS A 15 0.21 31.40 -14.07
N VAL A 16 -0.09 30.89 -12.88
CA VAL A 16 -1.37 31.14 -12.19
C VAL A 16 -1.40 32.59 -11.72
N LEU A 17 -2.34 33.36 -12.25
CA LEU A 17 -2.61 34.73 -11.82
C LEU A 17 -3.62 34.75 -10.68
N ARG A 18 -4.70 33.95 -10.79
CA ARG A 18 -5.77 33.87 -9.79
C ARG A 18 -6.38 32.46 -9.73
N THR A 19 -6.83 32.10 -8.53
CA THR A 19 -7.62 30.90 -8.28
C THR A 19 -9.01 31.31 -7.79
N GLY A 20 -10.05 30.67 -8.31
CA GLY A 20 -11.43 30.91 -7.93
C GLY A 20 -12.23 29.61 -7.79
N GLU A 21 -13.24 29.65 -6.91
CA GLU A 21 -14.16 28.55 -6.67
C GLU A 21 -15.32 28.59 -7.69
N LEU A 22 -15.68 27.45 -8.27
CA LEU A 22 -16.84 27.36 -9.15
C LEU A 22 -18.13 27.31 -8.32
N VAL A 23 -18.98 28.33 -8.43
CA VAL A 23 -20.21 28.49 -7.61
C VAL A 23 -21.46 27.96 -8.32
N SER A 24 -21.46 27.95 -9.64
CA SER A 24 -22.62 27.60 -10.47
C SER A 24 -22.83 26.09 -10.65
N ALA A 25 -24.10 25.68 -10.71
CA ALA A 25 -24.52 24.31 -11.01
C ALA A 25 -24.18 23.87 -12.47
N PRO A 26 -24.03 22.56 -12.72
CA PRO A 26 -23.77 22.03 -14.06
C PRO A 26 -24.83 22.50 -15.07
N GLY A 27 -24.41 23.08 -16.20
CA GLY A 27 -25.30 23.48 -17.31
C GLY A 27 -25.60 25.00 -17.40
N SER A 28 -25.20 25.80 -16.42
CA SER A 28 -25.18 27.27 -16.52
C SER A 28 -23.79 27.78 -16.90
N PRO A 29 -23.64 28.99 -17.49
CA PRO A 29 -22.33 29.58 -17.71
C PRO A 29 -21.59 29.67 -16.36
N PRO A 30 -20.33 29.20 -16.27
CA PRO A 30 -19.69 29.02 -14.99
C PRO A 30 -19.53 30.36 -14.26
N GLU A 31 -20.10 30.48 -13.07
CA GLU A 31 -19.84 31.56 -12.14
C GLU A 31 -18.68 31.17 -11.23
N VAL A 32 -17.64 32.00 -11.25
CA VAL A 32 -16.44 31.79 -10.47
C VAL A 32 -16.39 32.86 -9.38
N ARG A 33 -16.24 32.44 -8.12
CA ARG A 33 -15.90 33.33 -7.02
C ARG A 33 -14.39 33.31 -6.84
N TRP A 34 -13.74 34.39 -7.24
CA TRP A 34 -12.30 34.54 -7.11
C TRP A 34 -11.90 34.74 -5.65
N SER A 35 -10.63 34.49 -5.34
CA SER A 35 -10.04 34.67 -4.01
C SER A 35 -10.11 36.10 -3.47
N ASP A 36 -10.26 37.10 -4.35
CA ASP A 36 -10.50 38.51 -3.98
C ASP A 36 -11.98 38.80 -3.61
N GLY A 37 -12.84 37.78 -3.63
CA GLY A 37 -14.27 37.88 -3.33
C GLY A 37 -15.14 38.27 -4.51
N THR A 38 -14.56 38.60 -5.67
CA THR A 38 -15.34 38.95 -6.86
C THR A 38 -16.01 37.73 -7.48
N VAL A 39 -17.27 37.87 -7.90
CA VAL A 39 -18.01 36.82 -8.61
C VAL A 39 -18.11 37.22 -10.07
N GLN A 40 -17.66 36.34 -10.97
CA GLN A 40 -17.64 36.60 -12.40
C GLN A 40 -18.29 35.45 -13.17
N THR A 41 -19.26 35.77 -14.02
CA THR A 41 -19.84 34.83 -14.98
C THR A 41 -18.91 34.70 -16.19
N MET A 42 -18.36 33.52 -16.41
CA MET A 42 -17.44 33.22 -17.50
C MET A 42 -18.23 32.92 -18.78
N ARG A 43 -18.51 33.97 -19.58
CA ARG A 43 -19.27 33.85 -20.84
C ARG A 43 -18.42 33.58 -22.08
N ASP A 44 -17.10 33.76 -22.00
CA ASP A 44 -16.21 33.47 -23.12
C ASP A 44 -14.78 33.21 -22.61
N SER A 45 -14.29 31.97 -22.77
CA SER A 45 -12.99 31.55 -22.23
C SER A 45 -11.78 32.07 -23.01
N ARG A 46 -12.01 32.90 -24.04
CA ARG A 46 -10.98 33.50 -24.89
C ARG A 46 -10.97 35.03 -24.81
N ARG A 47 -10.80 35.58 -23.60
CA ARG A 47 -10.31 36.96 -23.47
C ARG A 47 -8.85 36.98 -23.94
N ARG A 48 -8.49 37.88 -24.87
CA ARG A 48 -7.11 38.00 -25.40
C ARG A 48 -6.13 38.14 -24.23
N GLY A 49 -5.20 37.19 -24.09
CA GLY A 49 -4.11 37.20 -23.12
C GLY A 49 -4.27 36.31 -21.89
N TYR A 50 -5.40 35.62 -21.70
CA TYR A 50 -5.62 34.75 -20.53
C TYR A 50 -6.12 33.35 -20.92
N HIS A 51 -5.65 32.33 -20.19
CA HIS A 51 -6.12 30.96 -20.30
C HIS A 51 -6.83 30.52 -19.03
N TYR A 52 -8.06 30.01 -19.17
CA TYR A 52 -8.84 29.51 -18.04
C TYR A 52 -8.88 27.99 -18.07
N VAL A 53 -8.51 27.36 -16.94
CA VAL A 53 -8.56 25.90 -16.78
C VAL A 53 -9.33 25.53 -15.50
N THR A 54 -10.04 24.40 -15.53
CA THR A 54 -10.89 23.94 -14.42
C THR A 54 -10.44 22.60 -13.83
N PRO A 55 -9.25 22.52 -13.19
CA PRO A 55 -8.79 21.27 -12.59
C PRO A 55 -9.58 20.92 -11.34
N VAL A 56 -9.44 19.67 -10.88
CA VAL A 56 -9.94 19.26 -9.56
C VAL A 56 -9.02 19.86 -8.49
N LEU A 57 -9.61 20.48 -7.45
CA LEU A 57 -8.83 21.06 -6.37
C LEU A 57 -7.98 20.00 -5.69
N GLY A 58 -6.66 20.24 -5.64
CA GLY A 58 -5.71 19.28 -5.08
C GLY A 58 -5.47 18.03 -5.94
N GLY A 59 -5.91 18.02 -7.20
CA GLY A 59 -5.48 17.04 -8.20
C GLY A 59 -4.09 17.33 -8.76
N LEU A 60 -3.61 16.47 -9.67
CA LEU A 60 -2.31 16.59 -10.32
C LEU A 60 -2.22 17.86 -11.16
N GLU A 61 -3.20 18.11 -12.01
CA GLU A 61 -3.19 19.28 -12.91
C GLU A 61 -3.21 20.59 -12.11
N HIS A 62 -4.00 20.64 -11.03
CA HIS A 62 -4.01 21.78 -10.11
C HIS A 62 -2.65 22.01 -9.46
N ARG A 63 -2.02 20.95 -8.92
CA ARG A 63 -0.71 21.03 -8.25
C ARG A 63 0.41 21.45 -9.22
N LEU A 64 0.44 20.90 -10.44
CA LEU A 64 1.45 21.27 -11.43
C LEU A 64 1.37 22.72 -11.88
N LEU A 65 0.17 23.32 -11.88
CA LEU A 65 -0.02 24.72 -12.24
C LEU A 65 0.27 25.67 -11.08
N VAL A 66 -0.15 25.33 -9.86
CA VAL A 66 -0.04 26.21 -8.69
C VAL A 66 1.33 26.11 -8.00
N ASP A 67 1.90 24.91 -7.93
CA ASP A 67 3.15 24.63 -7.21
C ASP A 67 3.93 23.49 -7.91
N PRO A 68 4.56 23.77 -9.06
CA PRO A 68 5.27 22.76 -9.84
C PRO A 68 6.45 22.14 -9.09
N ASP A 69 7.14 22.94 -8.26
CA ASP A 69 8.28 22.47 -7.49
C ASP A 69 7.85 21.58 -6.32
N GLY A 70 6.76 21.92 -5.62
CA GLY A 70 6.18 21.05 -4.61
C GLY A 70 5.59 19.75 -5.18
N ALA A 71 5.00 19.80 -6.38
CA ALA A 71 4.57 18.59 -7.10
C ALA A 71 5.77 17.69 -7.46
N ARG A 72 6.88 18.28 -7.91
CA ARG A 72 8.14 17.58 -8.20
C ARG A 72 8.76 16.98 -6.94
N ALA A 73 8.82 17.74 -5.85
CA ALA A 73 9.33 17.25 -4.56
C ALA A 73 8.49 16.07 -4.07
N LEU A 74 7.16 16.20 -4.07
CA LEU A 74 6.22 15.14 -3.68
C LEU A 74 6.40 13.87 -4.51
N PHE A 75 6.54 14.02 -5.82
CA PHE A 75 6.76 12.89 -6.73
C PHE A 75 8.07 12.15 -6.44
N GLN A 76 9.12 12.86 -6.07
CA GLN A 76 10.42 12.28 -5.75
C GLN A 76 10.46 11.63 -4.36
N SER A 77 9.83 12.25 -3.36
CA SER A 77 9.88 11.80 -1.96
C SER A 77 8.81 10.75 -1.65
N VAL A 78 7.57 10.95 -2.13
CA VAL A 78 6.41 10.10 -1.81
C VAL A 78 5.62 9.77 -3.10
N PRO A 79 6.15 8.88 -3.96
CA PRO A 79 5.52 8.54 -5.24
C PRO A 79 4.06 8.07 -5.14
N VAL A 80 3.70 7.40 -4.04
CA VAL A 80 2.34 6.88 -3.80
C VAL A 80 1.32 8.01 -3.77
N GLU A 81 1.58 9.06 -2.98
CA GLU A 81 0.71 10.23 -2.90
C GLU A 81 0.64 10.98 -4.23
N ALA A 82 1.76 11.05 -4.95
CA ALA A 82 1.81 11.67 -6.27
C ALA A 82 0.86 10.97 -7.28
N PHE A 83 0.88 9.63 -7.36
CA PHE A 83 -0.08 8.91 -8.22
C PHE A 83 -1.53 9.02 -7.74
N LEU A 84 -1.76 9.26 -6.44
CA LEU A 84 -3.10 9.53 -5.91
C LEU A 84 -3.64 10.87 -6.42
N LEU A 85 -2.80 11.90 -6.57
CA LEU A 85 -3.21 13.18 -7.19
C LEU A 85 -3.70 12.99 -8.63
N ALA A 86 -3.01 12.15 -9.41
CA ALA A 86 -3.41 11.84 -10.79
C ALA A 86 -4.76 11.09 -10.83
N LEU A 87 -4.99 10.20 -9.87
CA LEU A 87 -6.24 9.45 -9.77
C LEU A 87 -7.42 10.34 -9.32
N ARG A 88 -7.16 11.38 -8.50
CA ARG A 88 -8.18 12.34 -8.06
C ARG A 88 -8.75 13.17 -9.23
N ASP A 89 -7.94 13.51 -10.21
CA ASP A 89 -8.37 14.23 -11.42
C ASP A 89 -9.28 13.38 -12.32
N ALA A 90 -9.15 12.06 -12.26
CA ALA A 90 -9.84 11.15 -13.17
C ALA A 90 -11.30 10.93 -12.75
N THR A 91 -12.25 11.26 -13.64
CA THR A 91 -13.67 10.97 -13.43
C THR A 91 -14.01 9.49 -13.62
N GLU A 92 -13.28 8.81 -14.50
CA GLU A 92 -13.47 7.41 -14.86
C GLU A 92 -12.34 6.52 -14.33
N PRO A 93 -12.58 5.21 -14.12
CA PRO A 93 -11.54 4.28 -13.73
C PRO A 93 -10.36 4.26 -14.71
N GLN A 94 -9.15 4.57 -14.22
CA GLN A 94 -7.94 4.70 -15.04
C GLN A 94 -7.17 3.39 -15.10
N LEU A 95 -6.51 3.09 -16.23
CA LEU A 95 -5.49 2.02 -16.26
C LEU A 95 -4.16 2.57 -15.71
N SER A 96 -3.25 1.69 -15.29
CA SER A 96 -1.91 2.12 -14.83
C SER A 96 -1.17 2.97 -15.88
N LYS A 97 -1.35 2.65 -17.18
CA LYS A 97 -0.72 3.39 -18.28
C LYS A 97 -1.21 4.84 -18.36
N ASP A 98 -2.47 5.10 -17.98
CA ASP A 98 -3.08 6.43 -18.08
C ASP A 98 -2.61 7.30 -16.89
N LEU A 99 -2.49 6.72 -15.70
CA LEU A 99 -1.87 7.35 -14.52
C LEU A 99 -0.41 7.73 -14.77
N ILE A 100 0.36 6.82 -15.39
CA ILE A 100 1.75 7.07 -15.79
C ILE A 100 1.81 8.21 -16.82
N ALA A 101 0.98 8.15 -17.86
CA ALA A 101 0.95 9.17 -18.91
C ALA A 101 0.59 10.57 -18.40
N GLY A 102 -0.16 10.67 -17.29
CA GLY A 102 -0.42 11.94 -16.61
C GLY A 102 0.85 12.62 -16.11
N TRP A 103 1.75 11.85 -15.49
CA TRP A 103 3.03 12.34 -14.96
C TRP A 103 4.12 12.48 -16.04
N GLU A 104 4.10 11.66 -17.09
CA GLU A 104 5.04 11.75 -18.23
C GLU A 104 4.98 13.10 -18.98
N ARG A 105 3.95 13.93 -18.77
CA ARG A 105 3.86 15.28 -19.35
C ARG A 105 4.81 16.29 -18.68
N ALA A 106 5.17 16.06 -17.42
CA ALA A 106 5.95 16.99 -16.61
C ALA A 106 7.32 16.42 -16.18
N PHE A 107 7.54 15.11 -16.35
CA PHE A 107 8.73 14.39 -15.87
C PHE A 107 9.27 13.42 -16.92
N ASP A 108 10.53 13.02 -16.74
CA ASP A 108 11.13 12.02 -17.62
C ASP A 108 10.44 10.66 -17.51
N ARG A 109 10.22 10.03 -18.66
CA ARG A 109 9.50 8.77 -18.78
C ARG A 109 10.12 7.63 -17.97
N THR A 110 11.45 7.58 -17.89
CA THR A 110 12.15 6.53 -17.15
C THR A 110 12.02 6.74 -15.64
N GLU A 111 12.04 7.98 -15.18
CA GLU A 111 11.80 8.36 -13.79
C GLU A 111 10.37 7.98 -13.36
N VAL A 112 9.36 8.29 -14.18
CA VAL A 112 7.95 7.92 -13.91
C VAL A 112 7.76 6.41 -13.86
N ALA A 113 8.36 5.66 -14.78
CA ALA A 113 8.30 4.21 -14.75
C ALA A 113 9.00 3.60 -13.52
N ALA A 114 10.06 4.24 -13.00
CA ALA A 114 10.73 3.81 -11.77
C ALA A 114 9.90 4.16 -10.52
N ALA A 115 9.34 5.36 -10.46
CA ALA A 115 8.47 5.81 -9.38
C ALA A 115 7.20 4.95 -9.28
N TRP A 116 6.54 4.66 -10.40
CA TRP A 116 5.37 3.78 -10.44
C TRP A 116 5.68 2.36 -9.95
N ARG A 117 6.83 1.79 -10.34
CA ARG A 117 7.24 0.46 -9.86
C ARG A 117 7.39 0.40 -8.34
N LYS A 118 7.88 1.47 -7.72
CA LYS A 118 7.97 1.59 -6.26
C LYS A 118 6.61 1.83 -5.62
N ALA A 119 5.77 2.65 -6.25
CA ALA A 119 4.47 3.06 -5.71
C ALA A 119 3.37 2.00 -5.85
N LYS A 120 3.43 1.14 -6.87
CA LYS A 120 2.28 0.33 -7.29
C LYS A 120 1.65 -0.51 -6.17
N VAL A 121 2.46 -1.25 -5.42
CA VAL A 121 1.97 -2.12 -4.33
C VAL A 121 1.33 -1.28 -3.22
N PRO A 122 2.04 -0.33 -2.58
CA PRO A 122 1.44 0.49 -1.53
C PRO A 122 0.28 1.37 -2.02
N PHE A 123 0.26 1.76 -3.30
CA PHE A 123 -0.86 2.48 -3.92
C PHE A 123 -2.12 1.64 -4.06
N GLU A 124 -1.98 0.33 -4.33
CA GLU A 124 -3.10 -0.62 -4.38
C GLU A 124 -3.68 -0.93 -2.99
N ASP A 125 -2.88 -0.73 -1.94
CA ASP A 125 -3.27 -0.97 -0.54
C ASP A 125 -3.95 0.25 0.11
N LEU A 126 -4.01 1.40 -0.58
CA LEU A 126 -4.63 2.61 -0.05
C LEU A 126 -6.16 2.46 0.05
N PRO A 127 -6.79 2.85 1.18
CA PRO A 127 -8.24 2.76 1.35
C PRO A 127 -9.00 3.65 0.36
N GLU A 128 -8.38 4.73 -0.13
CA GLU A 128 -8.96 5.64 -1.13
C GLU A 128 -8.92 5.07 -2.56
N VAL A 129 -8.31 3.90 -2.78
CA VAL A 129 -8.09 3.34 -4.12
C VAL A 129 -8.84 2.02 -4.27
N ARG A 130 -9.88 2.02 -5.11
CA ARG A 130 -10.58 0.79 -5.48
C ARG A 130 -10.01 0.22 -6.78
N VAL A 131 -9.47 -0.99 -6.68
CA VAL A 131 -8.90 -1.73 -7.81
C VAL A 131 -9.94 -2.70 -8.38
N ARG A 132 -10.15 -2.69 -9.69
CA ARG A 132 -10.99 -3.67 -10.41
C ARG A 132 -10.22 -4.31 -11.57
N GLY A 133 -10.37 -5.62 -11.75
CA GLY A 133 -9.74 -6.39 -12.84
C GLY A 133 -8.43 -7.08 -12.46
N ALA A 134 -7.85 -7.83 -13.41
CA ALA A 134 -6.61 -8.59 -13.22
C ALA A 134 -5.47 -8.09 -14.13
N ASP A 135 -4.24 -8.17 -13.64
CA ASP A 135 -2.99 -7.86 -14.33
C ASP A 135 -2.99 -6.54 -15.13
N ARG A 136 -2.86 -6.63 -16.47
CA ARG A 136 -2.75 -5.49 -17.38
C ARG A 136 -4.08 -4.76 -17.62
N ALA A 137 -5.19 -5.37 -17.20
CA ALA A 137 -6.53 -4.78 -17.29
C ALA A 137 -7.00 -4.19 -15.94
N ARG A 138 -6.10 -4.05 -14.96
CA ARG A 138 -6.43 -3.39 -13.69
C ARG A 138 -6.79 -1.93 -13.91
N ARG A 139 -7.97 -1.57 -13.44
CA ARG A 139 -8.49 -0.21 -13.39
C ARG A 139 -8.52 0.28 -11.95
N TYR A 140 -8.09 1.51 -11.76
CA TYR A 140 -8.00 2.20 -10.47
C TYR A 140 -9.08 3.27 -10.44
N LEU A 141 -9.82 3.37 -9.33
CA LEU A 141 -10.82 4.38 -9.10
C LEU A 141 -10.59 5.01 -7.73
N TRP A 142 -10.56 6.34 -7.68
CA TRP A 142 -10.53 7.06 -6.40
C TRP A 142 -11.90 6.98 -5.72
N VAL A 143 -11.92 6.46 -4.50
CA VAL A 143 -13.09 6.38 -3.62
C VAL A 143 -12.94 7.51 -2.62
N GLY A 144 -13.76 8.56 -2.74
CA GLY A 144 -13.68 9.70 -1.83
C GLY A 144 -14.05 9.34 -0.40
N GLU A 145 -13.68 10.21 0.55
CA GLU A 145 -13.97 10.03 1.99
C GLU A 145 -15.45 9.74 2.29
N ASP A 146 -16.35 10.36 1.55
CA ASP A 146 -17.80 10.20 1.74
C ASP A 146 -18.27 8.80 1.35
N GLU A 147 -17.58 8.14 0.41
CA GLU A 147 -17.89 6.77 0.00
C GLU A 147 -17.17 5.74 0.89
N MET A 148 -16.03 6.09 1.51
CA MET A 148 -15.38 5.25 2.53
C MET A 148 -16.19 5.17 3.84
N GLN A 149 -16.92 6.23 4.19
CA GLN A 149 -17.79 6.25 5.37
C GLN A 149 -19.15 5.58 5.14
N ARG A 150 -19.49 5.26 3.89
CA ARG A 150 -20.74 4.57 3.57
C ARG A 150 -20.56 3.09 3.92
N PRO A 151 -21.35 2.51 4.85
CA PRO A 151 -21.29 1.08 5.15
C PRO A 151 -21.47 0.30 3.85
N PRO A 152 -20.71 -0.80 3.65
CA PRO A 152 -20.77 -1.57 2.42
C PRO A 152 -22.22 -1.96 2.19
N ALA A 153 -22.83 -1.43 1.13
CA ALA A 153 -24.17 -1.84 0.72
C ALA A 153 -24.13 -3.36 0.60
N GLU A 154 -24.98 -4.05 1.37
CA GLU A 154 -25.21 -5.49 1.23
C GLU A 154 -25.37 -5.76 -0.26
N GLN A 155 -24.37 -6.43 -0.83
CA GLN A 155 -24.43 -6.88 -2.20
C GLN A 155 -25.52 -7.94 -2.23
N THR A 156 -26.75 -7.51 -2.54
CA THR A 156 -27.83 -8.42 -2.87
C THR A 156 -27.32 -9.21 -4.07
N PRO A 157 -27.14 -10.53 -3.95
CA PRO A 157 -26.67 -11.33 -5.07
C PRO A 157 -27.66 -11.12 -6.22
N SER A 158 -27.15 -10.65 -7.35
CA SER A 158 -27.90 -10.57 -8.61
C SER A 158 -28.19 -12.00 -9.08
N VAL A 159 -29.24 -12.60 -8.54
CA VAL A 159 -29.79 -13.88 -8.99
C VAL A 159 -30.56 -13.64 -10.28
N ALA A 160 -30.02 -14.16 -11.39
CA ALA A 160 -30.80 -14.35 -12.61
C ALA A 160 -31.91 -15.38 -12.34
N PRO A 161 -33.12 -15.23 -12.91
CA PRO A 161 -34.25 -16.08 -12.58
C PRO A 161 -34.01 -17.49 -13.12
N ALA A 162 -33.96 -18.47 -12.22
CA ALA A 162 -34.11 -19.88 -12.53
C ALA A 162 -35.48 -20.34 -12.04
N ASP A 163 -36.12 -21.16 -12.88
CA ASP A 163 -37.47 -21.64 -12.77
C ASP A 163 -37.84 -22.29 -11.43
N VAL A 164 -39.10 -22.06 -11.10
CA VAL A 164 -39.98 -22.72 -10.14
C VAL A 164 -39.82 -24.25 -10.16
N VAL A 165 -39.69 -24.88 -8.99
CA VAL A 165 -40.38 -26.11 -8.48
C VAL A 165 -39.70 -26.42 -7.12
N ALA A 166 -40.27 -26.00 -5.99
CA ALA A 166 -41.28 -26.66 -5.14
C ALA A 166 -40.69 -27.52 -3.99
N ASP A 167 -41.24 -27.23 -2.81
CA ASP A 167 -41.26 -27.97 -1.54
C ASP A 167 -39.96 -28.33 -0.80
N VAL A 168 -39.73 -27.57 0.27
CA VAL A 168 -39.01 -27.99 1.46
C VAL A 168 -40.03 -28.13 2.60
N THR A 169 -40.17 -29.34 3.13
CA THR A 169 -40.71 -29.57 4.48
C THR A 169 -39.55 -29.59 5.47
N LEU A 170 -39.65 -28.73 6.48
CA LEU A 170 -38.82 -28.65 7.67
C LEU A 170 -39.19 -29.75 8.68
N GLU A 171 -38.20 -30.24 9.44
CA GLU A 171 -38.19 -30.36 10.92
C GLU A 171 -36.85 -31.01 11.35
N THR A 172 -35.90 -30.25 11.92
CA THR A 172 -35.54 -30.17 13.36
C THR A 172 -35.58 -31.48 14.15
N GLU A 173 -34.41 -31.99 14.56
CA GLU A 173 -34.09 -32.23 15.98
C GLU A 173 -32.59 -32.52 16.24
N ILE A 174 -32.23 -32.38 17.51
CA ILE A 174 -30.90 -32.11 18.08
C ILE A 174 -30.22 -33.40 18.57
N ASP A 175 -28.88 -33.36 18.60
CA ASP A 175 -27.97 -33.91 19.62
C ASP A 175 -27.03 -35.10 19.34
N THR A 176 -25.84 -34.91 19.93
CA THR A 176 -24.80 -35.84 20.37
C THR A 176 -23.67 -36.31 19.45
N ALA A 177 -22.51 -36.38 20.10
CA ALA A 177 -21.16 -36.44 19.59
C ALA A 177 -20.64 -37.86 19.30
N HIS A 178 -19.45 -37.87 18.69
CA HIS A 178 -18.38 -38.88 18.71
C HIS A 178 -18.46 -40.10 17.77
N ASP A 179 -17.62 -39.97 16.73
CA ASP A 179 -16.45 -40.82 16.43
C ASP A 179 -16.57 -42.08 15.54
N VAL A 180 -15.52 -42.24 14.71
CA VAL A 180 -15.01 -43.41 13.96
C VAL A 180 -15.57 -43.75 12.56
N ALA A 181 -14.72 -43.44 11.56
CA ALA A 181 -14.39 -44.11 10.29
C ALA A 181 -15.30 -45.21 9.67
N THR A 182 -15.50 -45.17 8.34
CA THR A 182 -14.88 -46.07 7.31
C THR A 182 -15.59 -46.00 5.92
N LEU A 183 -14.78 -45.76 4.87
CA LEU A 183 -14.85 -46.10 3.42
C LEU A 183 -16.09 -45.86 2.50
N ALA A 184 -15.80 -45.06 1.46
CA ALA A 184 -16.00 -45.26 0.01
C ALA A 184 -17.41 -45.32 -0.64
N THR A 185 -17.61 -44.45 -1.64
CA THR A 185 -18.27 -44.78 -2.92
C THR A 185 -17.68 -43.91 -4.03
N ALA A 186 -17.31 -44.55 -5.15
CA ALA A 186 -16.80 -43.92 -6.36
C ALA A 186 -17.94 -43.52 -7.31
N PRO A 187 -17.70 -42.59 -8.27
CA PRO A 187 -18.34 -42.78 -9.57
C PRO A 187 -17.48 -42.45 -10.81
N VAL A 188 -17.62 -43.36 -11.79
CA VAL A 188 -17.88 -43.14 -13.23
C VAL A 188 -16.75 -42.64 -14.14
N ALA A 189 -16.56 -43.39 -15.24
CA ALA A 189 -15.50 -43.27 -16.23
C ALA A 189 -15.87 -42.50 -17.52
N LEU A 190 -14.79 -42.09 -18.23
CA LEU A 190 -14.57 -41.79 -19.67
C LEU A 190 -14.13 -40.33 -19.96
N PRO A 191 -13.34 -40.03 -21.03
CA PRO A 191 -12.33 -40.81 -21.75
C PRO A 191 -10.96 -40.07 -21.95
N ALA A 192 -9.91 -40.86 -22.23
CA ALA A 192 -8.59 -40.59 -22.85
C ALA A 192 -7.93 -39.19 -22.70
N ARG A 193 -6.99 -39.00 -21.73
CA ARG A 193 -6.31 -37.71 -21.47
C ARG A 193 -4.83 -37.82 -21.01
N ASN A 194 -4.19 -36.64 -20.92
CA ASN A 194 -2.77 -36.35 -21.12
C ASN A 194 -2.08 -35.99 -19.79
N LEU A 195 -1.04 -36.74 -19.42
CA LEU A 195 -0.39 -36.83 -18.11
C LEU A 195 -0.05 -35.52 -17.38
N VAL A 196 0.52 -34.53 -18.07
CA VAL A 196 0.88 -33.23 -17.46
C VAL A 196 -0.36 -32.44 -17.00
N ARG A 197 -1.52 -32.70 -17.61
CA ARG A 197 -2.80 -32.08 -17.25
C ARG A 197 -3.37 -32.72 -15.98
N ASP A 198 -3.17 -34.01 -15.79
CA ASP A 198 -3.70 -34.76 -14.65
C ASP A 198 -2.88 -34.46 -13.38
N PHE A 199 -1.56 -34.31 -13.52
CA PHE A 199 -0.71 -33.73 -12.46
C PHE A 199 -1.09 -32.29 -12.09
N LYS A 200 -1.53 -31.48 -13.07
CA LYS A 200 -2.07 -30.12 -12.82
C LYS A 200 -3.50 -30.11 -12.29
N ALA A 201 -4.28 -31.18 -12.47
CA ALA A 201 -5.64 -31.31 -11.96
C ALA A 201 -5.62 -31.73 -10.49
N LEU A 202 -4.78 -32.71 -10.13
CA LEU A 202 -4.52 -33.13 -8.76
C LEU A 202 -4.02 -31.96 -7.89
N ALA A 203 -3.14 -31.13 -8.48
CA ALA A 203 -2.63 -29.89 -7.92
C ALA A 203 -3.67 -28.79 -7.68
N ARG A 204 -4.84 -28.85 -8.34
CA ARG A 204 -5.93 -27.87 -8.28
C ARG A 204 -7.17 -28.40 -7.57
N GLY A 205 -7.04 -29.49 -6.80
CA GLY A 205 -8.14 -30.11 -6.06
C GLY A 205 -9.23 -30.74 -6.94
N LYS A 206 -8.96 -31.05 -8.21
CA LYS A 206 -9.87 -31.84 -9.06
C LYS A 206 -9.37 -33.29 -9.10
N GLY A 207 -10.22 -34.24 -8.74
CA GLY A 207 -9.90 -35.66 -8.70
C GLY A 207 -9.24 -36.12 -10.00
N ALA A 208 -8.07 -36.76 -9.89
CA ALA A 208 -7.49 -37.48 -11.01
C ALA A 208 -7.99 -38.92 -10.96
N ASP A 209 -8.59 -39.40 -12.05
CA ASP A 209 -9.08 -40.77 -12.19
C ASP A 209 -7.97 -41.74 -12.63
N LEU A 210 -6.78 -41.64 -12.04
CA LEU A 210 -5.72 -42.65 -12.23
C LEU A 210 -5.86 -43.73 -11.16
N PRO A 211 -5.78 -45.03 -11.51
CA PRO A 211 -5.58 -46.08 -10.52
C PRO A 211 -4.30 -45.78 -9.70
N VAL A 212 -4.35 -45.98 -8.39
CA VAL A 212 -3.22 -45.72 -7.47
C VAL A 212 -1.94 -46.41 -7.97
N ASP A 213 -2.05 -47.62 -8.52
CA ASP A 213 -0.91 -48.38 -9.05
C ASP A 213 -0.26 -47.74 -10.29
N GLU A 214 -1.04 -47.09 -11.16
CA GLU A 214 -0.53 -46.43 -12.36
C GLU A 214 0.10 -45.08 -12.02
N LEU A 215 -0.48 -44.37 -11.05
CA LEU A 215 0.11 -43.17 -10.48
C LEU A 215 1.44 -43.49 -9.78
N ASP A 216 1.51 -44.58 -9.03
CA ASP A 216 2.74 -45.05 -8.40
C ASP A 216 3.81 -45.46 -9.41
N ALA A 217 3.44 -46.13 -10.51
CA ALA A 217 4.36 -46.46 -11.60
C ALA A 217 4.93 -45.19 -12.28
N GLN A 218 4.09 -44.17 -12.49
CA GLN A 218 4.51 -42.90 -13.08
C GLN A 218 5.37 -42.07 -12.14
N VAL A 219 5.03 -42.02 -10.84
CA VAL A 219 5.87 -41.37 -9.82
C VAL A 219 7.25 -42.04 -9.81
N ARG A 220 7.33 -43.37 -9.84
CA ARG A 220 8.60 -44.12 -9.85
C ARG A 220 9.48 -43.86 -11.09
N THR A 221 8.91 -43.40 -12.19
CA THR A 221 9.65 -43.02 -13.42
C THR A 221 9.92 -41.51 -13.55
N ALA A 222 9.27 -40.68 -12.73
CA ALA A 222 9.47 -39.23 -12.71
C ALA A 222 10.87 -38.84 -12.20
N PRO A 223 11.33 -37.58 -12.43
CA PRO A 223 12.59 -37.10 -11.86
C PRO A 223 12.67 -37.28 -10.34
N PRO A 224 13.86 -37.51 -9.74
CA PRO A 224 14.00 -37.78 -8.30
C PRO A 224 13.38 -36.70 -7.39
N ALA A 225 13.34 -35.45 -7.83
CA ALA A 225 12.70 -34.36 -7.11
C ALA A 225 11.17 -34.49 -7.06
N VAL A 226 10.55 -34.93 -8.16
CA VAL A 226 9.11 -35.21 -8.23
C VAL A 226 8.75 -36.44 -7.40
N GLN A 227 9.61 -37.47 -7.45
CA GLN A 227 9.54 -38.63 -6.55
C GLN A 227 9.55 -38.19 -5.07
N ALA A 228 10.49 -37.32 -4.68
CA ALA A 228 10.63 -36.86 -3.30
C ALA A 228 9.46 -35.98 -2.80
N LEU A 229 8.76 -35.28 -3.71
CA LEU A 229 7.56 -34.51 -3.39
C LEU A 229 6.34 -35.39 -3.07
N TYR A 230 6.34 -36.66 -3.51
CA TYR A 230 5.18 -37.54 -3.42
C TYR A 230 5.30 -38.52 -2.25
N GLY A 231 4.30 -38.50 -1.36
CA GLY A 231 4.28 -39.28 -0.12
C GLY A 231 3.88 -40.76 -0.27
N ALA A 232 3.69 -41.27 -1.50
CA ALA A 232 3.39 -42.69 -1.72
C ALA A 232 4.63 -43.59 -1.73
N LEU A 233 5.83 -43.00 -1.64
CA LEU A 233 7.07 -43.76 -1.48
C LEU A 233 7.19 -44.27 -0.04
N SER A 234 7.73 -45.49 0.12
CA SER A 234 8.19 -45.94 1.43
C SER A 234 9.27 -44.99 1.98
N ALA A 235 9.47 -44.97 3.30
CA ALA A 235 10.44 -44.06 3.92
C ALA A 235 11.88 -44.22 3.36
N SER A 236 12.28 -45.42 2.97
CA SER A 236 13.60 -45.69 2.35
C SER A 236 13.68 -45.19 0.91
N GLU A 237 12.63 -45.39 0.11
CA GLU A 237 12.53 -44.91 -1.27
C GLU A 237 12.50 -43.38 -1.31
N TRP A 238 11.74 -42.76 -0.39
CA TRP A 238 11.70 -41.31 -0.24
C TRP A 238 13.07 -40.73 0.10
N ARG A 239 13.79 -41.28 1.10
CA ARG A 239 15.15 -40.85 1.44
C ARG A 239 16.12 -41.00 0.27
N THR A 240 15.99 -42.08 -0.51
CA THR A 240 16.82 -42.34 -1.69
C THR A 240 16.53 -41.34 -2.81
N ALA A 241 15.26 -41.05 -3.08
CA ALA A 241 14.84 -40.04 -4.05
C ALA A 241 15.32 -38.63 -3.65
N LEU A 242 15.13 -38.27 -2.38
CA LEU A 242 15.59 -37.00 -1.82
C LEU A 242 17.12 -36.86 -1.88
N GLY A 243 17.87 -37.90 -1.51
CA GLY A 243 19.33 -37.90 -1.61
C GLY A 243 19.82 -37.70 -3.04
N ARG A 244 19.17 -38.34 -4.03
CA ARG A 244 19.44 -38.10 -5.45
C ARG A 244 19.08 -36.67 -5.87
N ALA A 245 17.95 -36.15 -5.40
CA ALA A 245 17.52 -34.79 -5.72
C ALA A 245 18.49 -33.73 -5.15
N LEU A 246 18.98 -33.92 -3.91
CA LEU A 246 19.98 -33.07 -3.27
C LEU A 246 21.38 -33.17 -3.88
N ALA A 247 21.67 -34.23 -4.64
CA ALA A 247 22.93 -34.35 -5.40
C ALA A 247 22.96 -33.44 -6.64
N THR A 248 21.79 -33.11 -7.19
CA THR A 248 21.61 -32.18 -8.33
C THR A 248 20.55 -31.12 -8.00
N PRO A 249 20.80 -30.26 -6.99
CA PRO A 249 19.78 -29.39 -6.43
C PRO A 249 19.19 -28.39 -7.44
N LEU A 250 19.97 -27.91 -8.40
CA LEU A 250 19.50 -26.94 -9.39
C LEU A 250 18.56 -27.59 -10.41
N LYS A 251 18.92 -28.74 -10.98
CA LYS A 251 18.02 -29.49 -11.88
C LYS A 251 16.75 -29.90 -11.17
N SER A 252 16.88 -30.40 -9.94
CA SER A 252 15.74 -30.76 -9.10
C SER A 252 14.79 -29.58 -8.91
N ALA A 253 15.31 -28.40 -8.55
CA ALA A 253 14.50 -27.22 -8.37
C ALA A 253 13.86 -26.70 -9.67
N ILE A 254 14.54 -26.81 -10.82
CA ILE A 254 13.94 -26.46 -12.11
C ILE A 254 12.74 -27.37 -12.42
N SER A 255 12.87 -28.68 -12.23
CA SER A 255 11.74 -29.62 -12.40
C SER A 255 10.59 -29.32 -11.43
N MET A 256 10.90 -28.91 -10.21
CA MET A 256 9.89 -28.57 -9.20
C MET A 256 9.19 -27.23 -9.48
N ALA A 257 9.82 -26.33 -10.24
CA ALA A 257 9.25 -25.03 -10.58
C ALA A 257 7.98 -25.12 -11.44
N GLU A 258 7.77 -26.26 -12.11
CA GLU A 258 6.61 -26.53 -12.96
C GLU A 258 5.30 -26.72 -12.16
N PHE A 259 5.39 -27.02 -10.86
CA PHE A 259 4.24 -27.18 -9.97
C PHE A 259 3.78 -25.83 -9.39
N GLY A 260 2.49 -25.74 -9.07
CA GLY A 260 1.91 -24.56 -8.39
C GLY A 260 2.31 -24.47 -6.91
N ASP A 261 2.21 -23.28 -6.32
CA ASP A 261 2.59 -23.03 -4.93
C ASP A 261 1.78 -23.87 -3.92
N GLU A 262 0.52 -24.15 -4.21
CA GLU A 262 -0.35 -24.99 -3.37
C GLU A 262 0.19 -26.42 -3.22
N VAL A 263 0.74 -26.98 -4.30
CA VAL A 263 1.34 -28.33 -4.31
C VAL A 263 2.64 -28.33 -3.51
N LEU A 264 3.48 -27.31 -3.77
CA LEU A 264 4.77 -27.20 -3.10
C LEU A 264 4.58 -27.00 -1.59
N ALA A 265 3.62 -26.17 -1.17
CA ALA A 265 3.27 -25.99 0.23
C ALA A 265 2.76 -27.29 0.87
N SER A 266 1.85 -28.00 0.20
CA SER A 266 1.32 -29.28 0.69
C SER A 266 2.39 -30.36 0.85
N ALA A 267 3.42 -30.35 0.00
CA ALA A 267 4.54 -31.27 0.09
C ALA A 267 5.51 -30.91 1.23
N LEU A 268 5.68 -29.60 1.50
CA LEU A 268 6.55 -29.12 2.58
C LEU A 268 6.04 -29.51 3.96
N ASP A 269 4.73 -29.42 4.19
CA ASP A 269 4.09 -29.79 5.46
C ASP A 269 4.38 -31.24 5.86
N ARG A 270 4.57 -32.13 4.88
CA ARG A 270 4.80 -33.56 5.11
C ARG A 270 6.25 -33.95 5.38
N SER A 271 7.20 -33.07 5.06
CA SER A 271 8.60 -33.47 4.82
C SER A 271 9.64 -32.58 5.51
N GLN A 272 9.23 -31.91 6.59
CA GLN A 272 9.96 -30.85 7.28
C GLN A 272 11.49 -30.93 7.18
N GLY A 273 12.10 -29.84 6.75
CA GLY A 273 13.55 -29.62 6.70
C GLY A 273 14.19 -29.87 5.33
N ALA A 274 14.25 -31.12 4.88
CA ALA A 274 15.13 -31.48 3.76
C ALA A 274 14.60 -31.10 2.36
N LEU A 275 13.28 -31.22 2.12
CA LEU A 275 12.67 -30.72 0.88
C LEU A 275 12.73 -29.19 0.78
N GLY A 276 12.66 -28.50 1.92
CA GLY A 276 12.80 -27.04 1.98
C GLY A 276 14.15 -26.54 1.47
N LEU A 277 15.22 -27.34 1.57
CA LEU A 277 16.52 -27.01 0.99
C LEU A 277 16.50 -26.95 -0.54
N LEU A 278 15.75 -27.84 -1.20
CA LEU A 278 15.57 -27.80 -2.67
C LEU A 278 14.73 -26.60 -3.09
N PHE A 279 13.77 -26.18 -2.25
CA PHE A 279 12.91 -25.04 -2.55
C PHE A 279 13.70 -23.72 -2.59
N LEU A 280 14.82 -23.63 -1.86
CA LEU A 280 15.72 -22.48 -1.95
C LEU A 280 16.25 -22.25 -3.36
N ALA A 281 16.39 -23.29 -4.18
CA ALA A 281 16.89 -23.18 -5.56
C ALA A 281 15.78 -22.96 -6.61
N LEU A 282 14.51 -22.81 -6.21
CA LEU A 282 13.41 -22.60 -7.16
C LEU A 282 13.63 -21.32 -7.99
N PRO A 283 13.68 -21.37 -9.33
CA PRO A 283 13.94 -20.21 -10.19
C PRO A 283 12.75 -19.25 -10.33
N ARG A 284 11.92 -19.11 -9.30
CA ARG A 284 10.76 -18.21 -9.22
C ARG A 284 10.46 -17.88 -7.77
N SER A 285 9.88 -16.70 -7.49
CA SER A 285 9.26 -16.43 -6.19
C SER A 285 8.14 -17.43 -5.92
N SER A 286 8.14 -18.06 -4.76
CA SER A 286 7.12 -19.03 -4.35
C SER A 286 6.82 -18.81 -2.88
N LYS A 287 5.53 -18.80 -2.52
CA LYS A 287 5.09 -18.73 -1.12
C LYS A 287 5.42 -20.00 -0.32
N ALA A 288 5.76 -21.09 -1.02
CA ALA A 288 6.11 -22.36 -0.41
C ALA A 288 7.55 -22.40 0.11
N VAL A 289 8.40 -21.40 -0.15
CA VAL A 289 9.76 -21.38 0.39
C VAL A 289 9.67 -21.14 1.90
N PRO A 290 10.13 -22.06 2.76
CA PRO A 290 10.05 -21.89 4.20
C PRO A 290 10.94 -20.74 4.69
N ASP A 291 10.37 -19.81 5.44
CA ASP A 291 11.11 -18.75 6.13
C ASP A 291 11.79 -19.27 7.43
N ALA A 292 11.38 -20.44 7.94
CA ALA A 292 11.83 -20.98 9.23
C ALA A 292 12.26 -22.46 9.18
N GLY A 293 13.22 -22.83 10.04
CA GLY A 293 13.52 -24.22 10.36
C GLY A 293 14.48 -24.99 9.44
N LEU A 294 15.06 -24.37 8.41
CA LEU A 294 16.09 -25.03 7.60
C LEU A 294 17.40 -25.18 8.39
N ASP A 295 17.96 -26.39 8.34
CA ASP A 295 19.24 -26.74 8.94
C ASP A 295 20.40 -26.00 8.24
N PRO A 296 21.23 -25.22 8.96
CA PRO A 296 22.36 -24.51 8.39
C PRO A 296 23.35 -25.41 7.64
N GLU A 297 23.62 -26.62 8.15
CA GLU A 297 24.55 -27.56 7.51
C GLU A 297 23.99 -28.04 6.16
N GLY A 298 22.70 -28.36 6.12
CA GLY A 298 21.98 -28.66 4.89
C GLY A 298 22.03 -27.53 3.85
N ILE A 299 21.89 -26.27 4.28
CA ILE A 299 22.00 -25.11 3.39
C ILE A 299 23.41 -25.01 2.80
N VAL A 300 24.45 -25.13 3.63
CA VAL A 300 25.86 -25.09 3.19
C VAL A 300 26.12 -26.19 2.17
N ALA A 301 25.65 -27.41 2.43
CA ALA A 301 25.82 -28.55 1.54
C ALA A 301 25.12 -28.32 0.18
N VAL A 302 23.88 -27.82 0.20
CA VAL A 302 23.12 -27.54 -1.04
C VAL A 302 23.74 -26.41 -1.85
N VAL A 303 24.19 -25.33 -1.23
CA VAL A 303 24.89 -24.24 -1.93
C VAL A 303 26.18 -24.76 -2.58
N GLY A 304 26.98 -25.54 -1.85
CA GLY A 304 28.21 -26.15 -2.39
C GLY A 304 27.94 -27.05 -3.59
N ARG A 305 26.92 -27.93 -3.49
CA ARG A 305 26.50 -28.82 -4.58
C ARG A 305 25.96 -28.05 -5.79
N ALA A 306 25.17 -27.01 -5.57
CA ALA A 306 24.61 -26.18 -6.63
C ALA A 306 25.69 -25.41 -7.40
N ILE A 307 26.68 -24.85 -6.72
CA ILE A 307 27.83 -24.18 -7.37
C ILE A 307 28.59 -25.18 -8.24
N GLU A 308 28.84 -26.38 -7.72
CA GLU A 308 29.54 -27.43 -8.46
C GLU A 308 28.74 -27.94 -9.66
N GLU A 309 27.44 -28.18 -9.49
CA GLU A 309 26.53 -28.58 -10.56
C GLU A 309 26.51 -27.55 -11.70
N HIS A 310 26.41 -26.26 -11.37
CA HIS A 310 26.49 -25.20 -12.37
C HIS A 310 27.85 -25.17 -13.07
N ARG A 311 28.95 -25.38 -12.33
CA ARG A 311 30.31 -25.43 -12.89
C ARG A 311 30.47 -26.56 -13.91
N VAL A 312 29.99 -27.77 -13.59
CA VAL A 312 30.05 -28.94 -14.47
C VAL A 312 29.21 -28.73 -15.73
N HIS A 313 28.12 -27.94 -15.67
CA HIS A 313 27.19 -27.74 -16.77
C HIS A 313 27.29 -26.37 -17.45
N ARG A 314 28.39 -25.65 -17.22
CA ARG A 314 28.58 -24.28 -17.74
C ARG A 314 28.52 -24.19 -19.28
N SER A 315 28.84 -25.28 -19.98
CA SER A 315 28.85 -25.36 -21.45
C SER A 315 27.68 -26.16 -22.03
N SER A 316 26.72 -26.61 -21.22
CA SER A 316 25.58 -27.38 -21.71
C SER A 316 24.42 -26.46 -22.15
N ALA A 317 23.45 -27.02 -22.87
CA ALA A 317 22.20 -26.33 -23.18
C ALA A 317 21.44 -25.84 -21.92
N ASP A 318 21.69 -26.50 -20.77
CA ASP A 318 21.06 -26.19 -19.49
C ASP A 318 21.79 -25.06 -18.72
N ALA A 319 22.89 -24.51 -19.24
CA ALA A 319 23.71 -23.53 -18.52
C ALA A 319 22.90 -22.30 -18.06
N LYS A 320 22.01 -21.79 -18.91
CA LYS A 320 21.18 -20.61 -18.63
C LYS A 320 20.13 -20.86 -17.54
N PRO A 321 19.27 -21.89 -17.61
CA PRO A 321 18.31 -22.17 -16.54
C PRO A 321 19.00 -22.53 -15.22
N LEU A 322 20.14 -23.25 -15.25
CA LEU A 322 20.92 -23.54 -14.04
C LEU A 322 21.52 -22.27 -13.43
N ALA A 323 22.03 -21.35 -14.25
CA ALA A 323 22.49 -20.04 -13.78
C ALA A 323 21.36 -19.25 -13.11
N ALA A 324 20.16 -19.26 -13.69
CA ALA A 324 19.01 -18.60 -13.09
C ALA A 324 18.64 -19.22 -11.73
N ALA A 325 18.51 -20.55 -11.65
CA ALA A 325 18.22 -21.26 -10.40
C ALA A 325 19.28 -21.02 -9.32
N LEU A 326 20.57 -21.03 -9.70
CA LEU A 326 21.67 -20.69 -8.79
C LEU A 326 21.57 -19.25 -8.30
N GLY A 327 21.21 -18.30 -9.18
CA GLY A 327 21.03 -16.90 -8.80
C GLY A 327 19.95 -16.74 -7.71
N PHE A 328 18.80 -17.41 -7.87
CA PHE A 328 17.74 -17.41 -6.88
C PHE A 328 18.17 -18.08 -5.56
N LEU A 329 18.90 -19.20 -5.62
CA LEU A 329 19.45 -19.86 -4.44
C LEU A 329 20.34 -18.91 -3.64
N LEU A 330 21.31 -18.28 -4.32
CA LEU A 330 22.26 -17.37 -3.66
C LEU A 330 21.56 -16.14 -3.09
N ASP A 331 20.59 -15.57 -3.82
CA ASP A 331 19.81 -14.42 -3.33
C ASP A 331 19.03 -14.75 -2.05
N ARG A 332 18.39 -15.93 -1.99
CA ARG A 332 17.64 -16.36 -0.80
C ARG A 332 18.55 -16.67 0.38
N VAL A 333 19.69 -17.31 0.14
CA VAL A 333 20.66 -17.65 1.18
C VAL A 333 21.28 -16.38 1.78
N LEU A 334 21.46 -15.33 0.98
CA LEU A 334 21.92 -14.02 1.44
C LEU A 334 20.81 -13.16 2.05
N ALA A 335 19.54 -13.54 1.91
CA ALA A 335 18.43 -12.84 2.53
C ALA A 335 18.25 -13.25 4.00
N GLU A 336 17.66 -12.34 4.78
CA GLU A 336 17.18 -12.66 6.13
C GLU A 336 15.87 -13.47 6.06
N PRO A 337 15.61 -14.40 7.01
CA PRO A 337 16.39 -14.71 8.20
C PRO A 337 17.50 -15.75 8.00
N ILE A 338 17.69 -16.28 6.78
CA ILE A 338 18.59 -17.41 6.51
C ILE A 338 20.04 -17.04 6.81
N ALA A 339 20.49 -15.89 6.31
CA ALA A 339 21.87 -15.42 6.49
C ALA A 339 22.31 -15.36 7.96
N SER A 340 21.42 -14.95 8.88
CA SER A 340 21.71 -14.86 10.31
C SER A 340 22.09 -16.20 10.96
N ARG A 341 21.70 -17.33 10.36
CA ARG A 341 21.97 -18.69 10.88
C ARG A 341 23.23 -19.33 10.30
N LEU A 342 23.83 -18.71 9.29
CA LEU A 342 25.00 -19.24 8.60
C LEU A 342 26.28 -18.67 9.21
N ALA A 343 27.38 -19.43 9.10
CA ALA A 343 28.70 -18.92 9.45
C ALA A 343 29.14 -17.81 8.48
N PRO A 344 29.91 -16.80 8.92
CA PRO A 344 30.36 -15.71 8.05
C PRO A 344 31.17 -16.18 6.84
N SER A 345 31.95 -17.25 6.98
CA SER A 345 32.72 -17.86 5.89
C SER A 345 31.81 -18.45 4.80
N THR A 346 30.69 -19.07 5.18
CA THR A 346 29.66 -19.53 4.25
C THR A 346 29.05 -18.35 3.51
N VAL A 347 28.63 -17.30 4.22
CA VAL A 347 28.07 -16.09 3.61
C VAL A 347 29.05 -15.46 2.61
N LEU A 348 30.35 -15.37 2.96
CA LEU A 348 31.40 -14.91 2.05
C LEU A 348 31.51 -15.76 0.79
N SER A 349 31.51 -17.09 0.92
CA SER A 349 31.61 -18.00 -0.22
C SER A 349 30.39 -17.91 -1.15
N THR A 350 29.19 -17.78 -0.58
CA THR A 350 27.91 -17.58 -1.28
C THR A 350 27.92 -16.24 -2.03
N ALA A 351 28.37 -15.18 -1.38
CA ALA A 351 28.49 -13.85 -1.99
C ALA A 351 29.52 -13.85 -3.14
N ALA A 352 30.66 -14.54 -2.98
CA ALA A 352 31.66 -14.68 -4.03
C ALA A 352 31.14 -15.47 -5.24
N ALA A 353 30.29 -16.49 -5.02
CA ALA A 353 29.62 -17.19 -6.10
C ALA A 353 28.60 -16.29 -6.83
N ALA A 354 27.86 -15.46 -6.08
CA ALA A 354 26.87 -14.55 -6.62
C ALA A 354 27.50 -13.48 -7.54
N ASP A 355 28.65 -12.91 -7.13
CA ASP A 355 29.43 -11.97 -7.93
C ASP A 355 29.89 -12.58 -9.25
N ARG A 356 30.43 -13.81 -9.21
CA ARG A 356 30.91 -14.50 -10.42
C ARG A 356 29.78 -14.78 -11.41
N LEU A 357 28.59 -15.07 -10.89
CA LEU A 357 27.41 -15.34 -11.70
C LEU A 357 26.84 -14.06 -12.32
N ARG A 358 26.91 -12.93 -11.61
CA ARG A 358 26.29 -11.65 -12.00
C ARG A 358 27.24 -10.47 -11.75
N PRO A 359 28.33 -10.33 -12.53
CA PRO A 359 29.35 -9.30 -12.28
C PRO A 359 28.83 -7.87 -12.46
N GLN A 360 27.72 -7.68 -13.19
CA GLN A 360 27.11 -6.37 -13.44
C GLN A 360 26.08 -5.96 -12.36
N LYS A 361 25.64 -6.89 -11.50
CA LYS A 361 24.67 -6.59 -10.44
C LYS A 361 25.49 -6.20 -9.20
N GLU A 362 25.66 -4.91 -8.95
CA GLU A 362 26.35 -4.36 -7.77
C GLU A 362 25.56 -4.57 -6.47
N ASP A 363 25.09 -5.80 -6.22
CA ASP A 363 24.25 -6.15 -5.06
C ASP A 363 25.12 -6.43 -3.81
N HIS A 364 26.08 -5.54 -3.57
CA HIS A 364 26.98 -5.65 -2.43
C HIS A 364 26.23 -5.46 -1.10
N GLU A 365 25.18 -4.64 -1.11
CA GLU A 365 24.37 -4.32 0.06
C GLU A 365 23.72 -5.56 0.69
N ALA A 366 23.11 -6.44 -0.11
CA ALA A 366 22.52 -7.69 0.39
C ALA A 366 23.57 -8.58 1.06
N SER A 367 24.74 -8.76 0.42
CA SER A 367 25.81 -9.60 0.98
C SER A 367 26.45 -9.02 2.24
N VAL A 368 26.58 -7.69 2.33
CA VAL A 368 27.10 -7.03 3.54
C VAL A 368 26.06 -7.08 4.66
N GLY A 369 24.77 -6.97 4.32
CA GLY A 369 23.65 -7.17 5.25
C GLY A 369 23.66 -8.57 5.84
N ALA A 370 23.80 -9.59 4.99
CA ALA A 370 23.94 -10.98 5.38
C ALA A 370 25.12 -11.22 6.32
N LEU A 371 26.27 -10.60 6.05
CA LEU A 371 27.46 -10.69 6.91
C LEU A 371 27.20 -10.06 8.27
N ASN A 372 26.60 -8.86 8.30
CA ASN A 372 26.24 -8.22 9.56
C ASN A 372 25.29 -9.10 10.39
N ALA A 373 24.26 -9.67 9.77
CA ALA A 373 23.33 -10.59 10.42
C ALA A 373 24.03 -11.79 11.04
N SER A 374 24.85 -12.49 10.26
CA SER A 374 25.65 -13.63 10.69
C SER A 374 26.59 -13.29 11.85
N ILE A 375 27.28 -12.14 11.78
CA ILE A 375 28.21 -11.68 12.84
C ILE A 375 27.46 -11.30 14.12
N VAL A 376 26.30 -10.66 14.02
CA VAL A 376 25.46 -10.33 15.17
C VAL A 376 25.02 -11.59 15.90
N THR A 377 24.54 -12.61 15.18
CA THR A 377 24.17 -13.91 15.77
C THR A 377 25.37 -14.64 16.38
N LEU A 378 26.52 -14.61 15.70
CA LEU A 378 27.76 -15.21 16.18
C LEU A 378 28.24 -14.57 17.50
N GLY A 379 27.94 -13.29 17.69
CA GLY A 379 28.28 -12.52 18.88
C GLY A 379 29.77 -12.18 18.99
N ARG A 380 30.13 -11.49 20.09
CA ARG A 380 31.49 -10.98 20.33
C ARG A 380 32.54 -12.08 20.40
N ASP A 381 32.27 -13.14 21.16
CA ASP A 381 33.24 -14.23 21.38
C ASP A 381 33.48 -15.05 20.11
N GLY A 382 32.42 -15.30 19.35
CA GLY A 382 32.54 -16.00 18.08
C GLY A 382 33.28 -15.16 17.03
N TRP A 383 33.01 -13.84 16.97
CA TRP A 383 33.77 -12.91 16.14
C TRP A 383 35.27 -12.92 16.48
N ALA A 384 35.61 -12.88 17.77
CA ALA A 384 37.01 -12.89 18.22
C ALA A 384 37.78 -14.14 17.75
N ARG A 385 37.10 -15.29 17.69
CA ARG A 385 37.68 -16.58 17.24
C ARG A 385 37.78 -16.74 15.72
N LEU A 386 37.16 -15.85 14.93
CA LEU A 386 37.26 -15.95 13.47
C LEU A 386 38.71 -15.79 13.00
N PRO A 387 39.15 -16.58 12.01
CA PRO A 387 40.48 -16.42 11.41
C PRO A 387 40.69 -15.00 10.88
N ALA A 388 41.91 -14.46 11.03
CA ALA A 388 42.26 -13.14 10.52
C ALA A 388 42.02 -13.00 9.01
N ALA A 389 42.22 -14.09 8.24
CA ALA A 389 41.94 -14.13 6.81
C ALA A 389 40.45 -13.91 6.48
N ASP A 390 39.55 -14.42 7.33
CA ASP A 390 38.10 -14.25 7.18
C ASP A 390 37.71 -12.82 7.53
N LYS A 391 38.21 -12.29 8.66
CA LYS A 391 38.00 -10.87 9.05
C LYS A 391 38.44 -9.91 7.95
N ALA A 392 39.62 -10.14 7.35
CA ALA A 392 40.13 -9.35 6.23
C ALA A 392 39.26 -9.48 4.97
N SER A 393 38.70 -10.66 4.71
CA SER A 393 37.79 -10.89 3.57
C SER A 393 36.45 -10.20 3.76
N ILE A 394 35.93 -10.17 5.00
CA ILE A 394 34.73 -9.42 5.40
C ILE A 394 34.98 -7.92 5.21
N ALA A 395 36.12 -7.39 5.66
CA ALA A 395 36.48 -5.98 5.49
C ALA A 395 36.52 -5.57 4.00
N ARG A 396 37.25 -6.32 3.17
CA ARG A 396 37.32 -6.08 1.72
C ARG A 396 35.95 -6.17 1.04
N ARG A 397 35.08 -7.07 1.49
CA ARG A 397 33.72 -7.19 0.97
C ARG A 397 32.88 -5.98 1.35
N ALA A 398 32.91 -5.61 2.62
CA ALA A 398 32.21 -4.44 3.15
C ALA A 398 32.63 -3.16 2.43
N ALA A 399 33.93 -3.03 2.10
CA ALA A 399 34.47 -1.85 1.45
C ALA A 399 33.96 -1.59 0.02
N ARG A 400 33.34 -2.59 -0.60
CA ARG A 400 32.67 -2.44 -1.90
C ARG A 400 31.25 -1.89 -1.78
N GLY A 401 30.64 -1.94 -0.59
CA GLY A 401 29.33 -1.35 -0.33
C GLY A 401 29.41 0.16 -0.15
N ALA A 402 28.30 0.86 -0.41
CA ALA A 402 28.18 2.29 -0.18
C ALA A 402 28.37 2.60 1.32
N LEU A 403 29.06 3.71 1.62
CA LEU A 403 29.26 4.18 2.98
C LEU A 403 28.33 5.39 3.23
N ALA A 404 27.06 5.11 3.49
CA ALA A 404 26.04 6.13 3.77
C ALA A 404 25.20 5.77 5.00
N PRO A 405 24.53 6.74 5.66
CA PRO A 405 23.66 6.48 6.79
C PRO A 405 22.65 5.38 6.51
N GLY A 406 22.52 4.43 7.44
CA GLY A 406 21.55 3.34 7.32
C GLY A 406 21.92 2.24 6.32
N THR A 407 23.08 2.28 5.68
CA THR A 407 23.58 1.17 4.84
C THR A 407 24.07 -0.02 5.66
N ALA A 408 24.14 -1.20 5.03
CA ALA A 408 24.63 -2.43 5.61
C ALA A 408 26.10 -2.33 6.01
N ARG A 409 26.92 -1.61 5.22
CA ARG A 409 28.33 -1.35 5.55
C ARG A 409 28.45 -0.58 6.87
N VAL A 410 27.66 0.49 7.04
CA VAL A 410 27.64 1.28 8.28
C VAL A 410 27.20 0.42 9.47
N ARG A 411 26.14 -0.39 9.32
CA ARG A 411 25.71 -1.33 10.38
C ARG A 411 26.82 -2.31 10.75
N LEU A 412 27.45 -2.94 9.75
CA LEU A 412 28.52 -3.89 9.94
C LEU A 412 29.72 -3.26 10.66
N MET A 413 30.16 -2.08 10.22
CA MET A 413 31.28 -1.36 10.84
C MET A 413 30.96 -1.01 12.30
N THR A 414 29.74 -0.55 12.59
CA THR A 414 29.30 -0.28 13.98
C THR A 414 29.27 -1.55 14.83
N THR A 415 28.82 -2.69 14.29
CA THR A 415 28.83 -3.98 14.97
C THR A 415 30.26 -4.42 15.29
N VAL A 416 31.16 -4.40 14.31
CA VAL A 416 32.55 -4.80 14.50
C VAL A 416 33.28 -3.85 15.44
N TRP A 417 33.02 -2.53 15.35
CA TRP A 417 33.55 -1.54 16.29
C TRP A 417 33.19 -1.87 17.75
N ARG A 418 31.95 -2.31 18.00
CA ARG A 418 31.52 -2.71 19.35
C ARG A 418 32.20 -3.99 19.84
N PHE A 419 32.54 -4.91 18.94
CA PHE A 419 33.15 -6.19 19.30
C PHE A 419 34.67 -6.08 19.46
N GLU A 420 35.34 -5.43 18.52
CA GLU A 420 36.79 -5.36 18.37
C GLU A 420 37.21 -4.08 17.60
N PRO A 421 37.35 -2.92 18.29
CA PRO A 421 37.70 -1.63 17.68
C PRO A 421 38.95 -1.66 16.80
N ASP A 422 39.97 -2.41 17.21
CA ASP A 422 41.24 -2.53 16.47
C ASP A 422 41.06 -3.06 15.05
N GLN A 423 40.05 -3.89 14.82
CA GLN A 423 39.80 -4.44 13.49
C GLN A 423 39.27 -3.38 12.51
N ILE A 424 38.52 -2.37 12.97
CA ILE A 424 38.04 -1.26 12.14
C ILE A 424 39.17 -0.27 11.81
N ARG A 425 40.26 -0.27 12.58
CA ARG A 425 41.45 0.55 12.28
C ARG A 425 42.23 0.02 11.05
N ASP A 426 41.95 -1.20 10.61
CA ASP A 426 42.51 -1.74 9.37
C ASP A 426 42.04 -0.94 8.14
N ALA A 427 42.99 -0.53 7.30
CA ALA A 427 42.75 0.23 6.08
C ALA A 427 41.77 -0.46 5.11
N ALA A 428 41.66 -1.79 5.16
CA ALA A 428 40.73 -2.55 4.32
C ALA A 428 39.27 -2.12 4.50
N TRP A 429 38.85 -1.68 5.69
CA TRP A 429 37.48 -1.20 5.94
C TRP A 429 37.18 0.16 5.30
N TRP A 430 38.23 0.94 5.02
CA TRP A 430 38.16 2.31 4.54
C TRP A 430 38.59 2.42 3.07
N GLU A 431 38.75 1.29 2.39
CA GLU A 431 38.98 1.28 0.95
C GLU A 431 37.83 1.99 0.25
N ARG A 432 38.17 2.78 -0.78
CA ARG A 432 37.26 3.59 -1.61
C ARG A 432 36.46 4.68 -0.89
N VAL A 433 36.70 4.93 0.39
CA VAL A 433 35.99 5.98 1.14
C VAL A 433 36.42 7.36 0.68
N THR A 434 35.46 8.18 0.27
CA THR A 434 35.67 9.60 -0.09
C THR A 434 35.43 10.51 1.10
N PHE A 435 35.79 11.79 0.97
CA PHE A 435 35.43 12.80 1.97
C PHE A 435 33.91 12.94 2.12
N ASP A 436 33.18 12.89 1.01
CA ASP A 436 31.71 13.04 1.04
C ASP A 436 31.03 11.86 1.75
N ASP A 437 31.58 10.65 1.63
CA ASP A 437 31.13 9.50 2.41
C ASP A 437 31.34 9.72 3.92
N LEU A 438 32.51 10.25 4.32
CA LEU A 438 32.79 10.55 5.73
C LEU A 438 31.81 11.58 6.29
N VAL A 439 31.54 12.65 5.53
CA VAL A 439 30.55 13.67 5.89
C VAL A 439 29.15 13.05 6.03
N ALA A 440 28.76 12.21 5.06
CA ALA A 440 27.46 11.55 5.08
C ALA A 440 27.27 10.71 6.35
N ILE A 441 28.27 9.93 6.77
CA ILE A 441 28.14 9.04 7.94
C ILE A 441 28.40 9.73 9.29
N ALA A 442 28.95 10.94 9.33
CA ALA A 442 29.29 11.63 10.58
C ALA A 442 28.05 11.94 11.46
N SER A 443 26.87 12.07 10.85
CA SER A 443 25.59 12.23 11.54
C SER A 443 24.96 10.92 12.03
N SER A 444 25.59 9.76 11.76
CA SER A 444 25.05 8.43 12.04
C SER A 444 25.67 7.77 13.28
N SER A 445 25.35 6.49 13.52
CA SER A 445 25.89 5.72 14.65
C SER A 445 27.40 5.49 14.60
N THR A 446 28.07 5.80 13.49
CA THR A 446 29.52 5.72 13.32
C THR A 446 30.26 6.97 13.78
N ARG A 447 29.57 7.98 14.32
CA ARG A 447 30.17 9.20 14.88
C ARG A 447 31.33 8.92 15.83
N SER A 448 31.18 7.92 16.71
CA SER A 448 32.22 7.51 17.66
C SER A 448 33.43 6.84 16.99
N ILE A 449 33.26 6.23 15.82
CA ILE A 449 34.34 5.62 15.04
C ILE A 449 35.22 6.72 14.44
N LEU A 450 34.61 7.79 13.89
CA LEU A 450 35.35 8.88 13.26
C LEU A 450 36.17 9.73 14.24
N THR A 451 35.79 9.71 15.52
CA THR A 451 36.49 10.44 16.59
C THR A 451 37.63 9.65 17.22
N ASP A 452 37.80 8.37 16.87
CA ASP A 452 38.95 7.56 17.30
C ASP A 452 40.27 8.15 16.75
N PRO A 453 41.30 8.38 17.59
CA PRO A 453 42.55 9.01 17.13
C PRO A 453 43.28 8.24 16.02
N ALA A 454 43.23 6.91 16.02
CA ALA A 454 43.91 6.12 15.01
C ALA A 454 43.18 6.19 13.66
N ILE A 455 41.85 6.11 13.67
CA ILE A 455 41.03 6.26 12.46
C ILE A 455 41.11 7.70 11.94
N ARG A 456 41.10 8.67 12.83
CA ARG A 456 41.23 10.08 12.46
C ARG A 456 42.54 10.35 11.72
N SER A 457 43.67 9.96 12.30
CA SER A 457 44.98 10.17 11.70
C SER A 457 45.21 9.38 10.41
N SER A 458 44.68 8.16 10.30
CA SER A 458 44.92 7.28 9.14
C SER A 458 43.90 7.45 8.00
N VAL A 459 42.67 7.88 8.29
CA VAL A 459 41.56 7.93 7.32
C VAL A 459 40.98 9.33 7.19
N VAL A 460 40.55 9.95 8.30
CA VAL A 460 39.83 11.23 8.23
C VAL A 460 40.76 12.35 7.76
N ASP A 461 41.90 12.54 8.43
CA ASP A 461 42.84 13.63 8.14
C ASP A 461 43.36 13.58 6.69
N PRO A 462 43.83 12.42 6.14
CA PRO A 462 44.28 12.36 4.76
C PRO A 462 43.19 12.67 3.72
N ARG A 463 41.94 12.26 3.99
CA ARG A 463 40.81 12.47 3.07
C ARG A 463 40.32 13.92 3.11
N THR A 464 40.29 14.52 4.29
CA THR A 464 39.97 15.94 4.47
C THR A 464 41.03 16.82 3.81
N ARG A 465 42.32 16.54 4.03
CA ARG A 465 43.41 17.26 3.36
C ARG A 465 43.29 17.17 1.85
N ARG A 466 43.12 15.95 1.31
CA ARG A 466 42.93 15.76 -0.13
C ARG A 466 41.71 16.51 -0.67
N ALA A 467 40.60 16.53 0.06
CA ALA A 467 39.41 17.28 -0.35
C ALA A 467 39.64 18.80 -0.36
N LEU A 468 40.45 19.33 0.56
CA LEU A 468 40.89 20.74 0.55
C LEU A 468 41.86 21.02 -0.60
N ASP A 469 42.77 20.09 -0.91
CA ASP A 469 43.72 20.22 -2.02
C ASP A 469 43.00 20.20 -3.38
N ASP A 470 41.99 19.34 -3.53
CA ASP A 470 41.17 19.20 -4.72
C ASP A 470 40.10 20.31 -4.84
N ALA A 471 39.90 21.14 -3.82
CA ALA A 471 38.94 22.24 -3.84
C ALA A 471 39.44 23.40 -4.73
N SER A 472 38.94 23.45 -5.96
CA SER A 472 39.22 24.51 -6.94
C SER A 472 38.06 25.49 -7.15
N THR A 473 36.89 25.21 -6.60
CA THR A 473 35.69 26.07 -6.74
C THR A 473 35.18 26.51 -5.38
N ARG A 474 34.57 27.70 -5.32
CA ARG A 474 33.90 28.21 -4.11
C ARG A 474 32.90 27.20 -3.54
N ARG A 475 32.10 26.57 -4.40
CA ARG A 475 31.13 25.55 -3.98
C ARG A 475 31.81 24.38 -3.27
N ARG A 476 32.86 23.79 -3.85
CA ARG A 476 33.56 22.65 -3.25
C ARG A 476 34.24 23.05 -1.93
N LEU A 477 34.88 24.21 -1.90
CA LEU A 477 35.50 24.74 -0.67
C LEU A 477 34.47 24.89 0.45
N MET A 478 33.31 25.50 0.17
CA MET A 478 32.26 25.66 1.18
C MET A 478 31.69 24.32 1.65
N THR A 479 31.55 23.32 0.76
CA THR A 479 31.16 21.96 1.16
C THR A 479 32.17 21.33 2.13
N VAL A 480 33.46 21.52 1.89
CA VAL A 480 34.51 20.98 2.78
C VAL A 480 34.57 21.75 4.10
N LEU A 481 34.40 23.07 4.08
CA LEU A 481 34.36 23.89 5.30
C LEU A 481 33.11 23.66 6.16
N ALA A 482 32.00 23.24 5.55
CA ALA A 482 30.78 22.82 6.24
C ALA A 482 30.85 21.39 6.79
N ALA A 483 32.06 20.81 6.92
CA ALA A 483 32.24 19.49 7.50
C ALA A 483 31.63 19.40 8.92
N PRO A 484 30.98 18.28 9.28
CA PRO A 484 30.50 18.02 10.63
C PRO A 484 31.61 18.15 11.69
N GLY A 485 31.23 18.42 12.94
CA GLY A 485 32.17 18.71 14.04
C GLY A 485 33.17 17.58 14.34
N GLU A 486 32.91 16.36 13.91
CA GLU A 486 33.81 15.21 14.03
C GLU A 486 34.98 15.29 13.05
N ILE A 487 34.74 15.90 11.89
CA ILE A 487 35.70 16.02 10.78
C ILE A 487 36.34 17.41 10.77
N ALA A 488 35.62 18.45 11.23
CA ALA A 488 36.12 19.83 11.25
C ALA A 488 37.52 20.00 11.89
N PRO A 489 37.88 19.27 12.98
CA PRO A 489 39.22 19.32 13.54
C PRO A 489 40.35 18.84 12.60
N ALA A 490 40.02 18.10 11.53
CA ALA A 490 40.95 17.63 10.51
C ALA A 490 41.25 18.66 9.41
N LEU A 491 40.45 19.75 9.32
CA LEU A 491 40.61 20.76 8.28
C LEU A 491 41.98 21.45 8.37
N GLY A 492 42.45 21.75 9.58
CA GLY A 492 43.75 22.39 9.83
C GLY A 492 43.85 23.81 9.27
N ALA A 493 44.26 24.78 10.10
CA ALA A 493 44.27 26.20 9.69
C ALA A 493 45.10 26.48 8.42
N ASP A 494 46.25 25.82 8.27
CA ASP A 494 47.15 26.04 7.14
C ASP A 494 46.58 25.49 5.81
N HIS A 495 46.05 24.27 5.80
CA HIS A 495 45.44 23.70 4.59
C HIS A 495 44.18 24.46 4.16
N VAL A 496 43.38 24.93 5.13
CA VAL A 496 42.23 25.81 4.84
C VAL A 496 42.72 27.12 4.19
N ARG A 497 43.76 27.74 4.75
CA ARG A 497 44.34 28.97 4.18
C ARG A 497 44.81 28.77 2.75
N GLU A 498 45.52 27.67 2.48
CA GLU A 498 45.99 27.31 1.13
C GLU A 498 44.83 27.08 0.17
N ALA A 499 43.79 26.33 0.59
CA ALA A 499 42.61 26.07 -0.24
C ALA A 499 41.83 27.35 -0.56
N ILE A 500 41.61 28.24 0.41
CA ILE A 500 40.94 29.53 0.18
C ILE A 500 41.79 30.40 -0.77
N THR A 501 43.11 30.46 -0.57
CA THR A 501 44.02 31.22 -1.45
C THR A 501 43.95 30.71 -2.88
N ARG A 502 43.89 29.39 -3.08
CA ARG A 502 43.76 28.75 -4.39
C ARG A 502 42.45 29.14 -5.07
N VAL A 503 41.32 29.01 -4.38
CA VAL A 503 40.00 29.36 -4.94
C VAL A 503 39.88 30.86 -5.22
N ALA A 504 40.46 31.72 -4.38
CA ALA A 504 40.45 33.17 -4.57
C ALA A 504 41.27 33.66 -5.77
N ALA A 505 42.19 32.84 -6.29
CA ALA A 505 42.87 33.16 -7.55
C ALA A 505 41.85 33.31 -8.68
N ASP A 506 40.85 32.42 -8.71
CA ASP A 506 39.89 32.28 -9.81
C ASP A 506 38.46 32.78 -9.48
N ASP A 507 38.12 33.04 -8.20
CA ASP A 507 36.80 33.51 -7.75
C ASP A 507 36.88 34.88 -7.03
N ASP A 508 36.30 35.92 -7.64
CA ASP A 508 36.36 37.31 -7.16
C ASP A 508 35.75 37.49 -5.77
N LEU A 509 34.65 36.78 -5.46
CA LEU A 509 33.98 36.87 -4.16
C LEU A 509 34.86 36.29 -3.04
N THR A 510 35.50 35.14 -3.29
CA THR A 510 36.42 34.52 -2.32
C THR A 510 37.66 35.42 -2.10
N ARG A 511 38.09 36.16 -3.13
CA ARG A 511 39.17 37.15 -3.02
C ARG A 511 38.77 38.35 -2.16
N GLU A 512 37.55 38.85 -2.32
CA GLU A 512 36.97 39.89 -1.47
C GLU A 512 36.92 39.43 0.00
N TRP A 513 36.41 38.22 0.25
CA TRP A 513 36.38 37.64 1.60
C TRP A 513 37.77 37.51 2.22
N LEU A 514 38.79 37.07 1.47
CA LEU A 514 40.17 37.04 1.95
C LEU A 514 40.72 38.43 2.28
N GLY A 515 40.32 39.44 1.51
CA GLY A 515 40.66 40.84 1.77
C GLY A 515 40.07 41.32 3.10
N GLU A 516 38.79 41.03 3.33
CA GLU A 516 38.09 41.36 4.58
C GLU A 516 38.69 40.60 5.78
N ILE A 517 38.99 39.30 5.64
CA ILE A 517 39.52 38.47 6.74
C ILE A 517 40.95 38.88 7.14
N ARG A 518 41.74 39.45 6.23
CA ARG A 518 43.14 39.85 6.50
C ARG A 518 43.28 41.16 7.29
N ASP A 519 42.27 42.03 7.26
CA ASP A 519 42.24 43.26 8.06
C ASP A 519 41.55 42.98 9.40
N ASP A 520 42.15 43.37 10.52
CA ASP A 520 41.53 43.25 11.85
C ASP A 520 40.17 43.96 11.89
N ARG A 521 39.98 45.03 11.12
CA ARG A 521 38.68 45.70 10.97
C ARG A 521 37.67 44.86 10.18
N GLY A 522 38.10 44.19 9.13
CA GLY A 522 37.24 43.32 8.34
C GLY A 522 36.89 42.03 9.10
N LYS A 523 37.83 41.49 9.88
CA LYS A 523 37.57 40.40 10.83
C LYS A 523 36.52 40.79 11.87
N ALA A 524 36.66 41.96 12.51
CA ALA A 524 35.67 42.46 13.47
C ALA A 524 34.29 42.70 12.81
N ALA A 525 34.27 43.18 11.57
CA ALA A 525 33.03 43.33 10.80
C ALA A 525 32.37 41.98 10.47
N LEU A 526 33.15 40.97 10.11
CA LEU A 526 32.66 39.61 9.85
C LEU A 526 32.18 38.93 11.14
N GLU A 527 32.86 39.09 12.27
CA GLU A 527 32.40 38.62 13.59
C GLU A 527 31.07 39.26 13.96
N HIS A 528 30.92 40.58 13.80
CA HIS A 528 29.66 41.27 14.04
C HIS A 528 28.55 40.78 13.09
N ARG A 529 28.85 40.52 11.81
CA ARG A 529 27.87 39.97 10.84
C ARG A 529 27.48 38.53 11.18
N LEU A 530 28.43 37.71 11.63
CA LEU A 530 28.16 36.35 12.09
C LEU A 530 27.29 36.36 13.34
N ASP A 531 27.60 37.20 14.33
CA ASP A 531 26.79 37.35 15.54
C ASP A 531 25.36 37.81 15.21
N ALA A 532 25.23 38.78 14.30
CA ALA A 532 23.91 39.23 13.83
C ALA A 532 23.14 38.09 13.13
N ALA A 533 23.81 37.32 12.26
CA ALA A 533 23.18 36.20 11.56
C ALA A 533 22.82 35.04 12.50
N VAL A 534 23.64 34.76 13.52
CA VAL A 534 23.35 33.76 14.56
C VAL A 534 22.15 34.19 15.40
N GLN A 535 22.07 35.46 15.78
CA GLN A 535 20.90 36.02 16.47
C GLN A 535 19.64 35.91 15.60
N GLU A 536 19.73 36.28 14.33
CA GLU A 536 18.63 36.15 13.38
C GLU A 536 18.17 34.69 13.23
N ALA A 537 19.11 33.75 13.05
CA ALA A 537 18.81 32.32 12.97
C ALA A 537 18.14 31.79 14.25
N HIS A 538 18.57 32.24 15.43
CA HIS A 538 17.90 31.92 16.69
C HIS A 538 16.47 32.46 16.72
N THR A 539 16.25 33.73 16.34
CA THR A 539 14.89 34.31 16.29
C THR A 539 13.97 33.58 15.32
N LEU A 540 14.46 33.20 14.14
CA LEU A 540 13.72 32.41 13.16
C LEU A 540 13.41 31.00 13.67
N THR A 541 14.37 30.36 14.34
CA THR A 541 14.14 29.04 14.95
C THR A 541 13.06 29.10 16.03
N SER A 542 13.10 30.14 16.87
CA SER A 542 12.07 30.38 17.89
C SER A 542 10.70 30.68 17.28
N SER A 543 10.62 31.48 16.21
CA SER A 543 9.36 31.80 15.56
C SER A 543 8.75 30.57 14.85
N VAL A 544 9.58 29.73 14.23
CA VAL A 544 9.13 28.45 13.65
C VAL A 544 8.59 27.52 14.75
N ALA A 545 9.29 27.41 15.89
CA ALA A 545 8.82 26.59 17.00
C ALA A 545 7.48 27.10 17.57
N GLU A 546 7.30 28.42 17.67
CA GLU A 546 6.04 29.04 18.11
C GLU A 546 4.89 28.82 17.10
N ALA A 547 5.18 28.94 15.80
CA ALA A 547 4.21 28.65 14.75
C ALA A 547 3.79 27.17 14.75
N GLN A 548 4.75 26.25 14.96
CA GLN A 548 4.47 24.81 15.11
C GLN A 548 3.61 24.53 16.34
N ALA A 549 3.91 25.14 17.49
CA ALA A 549 3.10 25.00 18.70
C ALA A 549 1.67 25.54 18.51
N THR A 550 1.53 26.68 17.83
CA THR A 550 0.23 27.29 17.51
C THR A 550 -0.58 26.41 16.57
N THR A 551 0.06 25.82 15.56
CA THR A 551 -0.59 24.90 14.62
C THR A 551 -1.06 23.63 15.33
N ALA A 552 -0.21 23.03 16.17
CA ALA A 552 -0.57 21.86 16.97
C ALA A 552 -1.79 22.15 17.88
N ALA A 553 -1.80 23.31 18.55
CA ALA A 553 -2.93 23.72 19.39
C ALA A 553 -4.22 23.95 18.58
N ALA A 554 -4.13 24.47 17.35
CA ALA A 554 -5.28 24.65 16.47
C ALA A 554 -5.84 23.30 15.98
N THR A 555 -4.98 22.36 15.60
CA THR A 555 -5.36 20.99 15.22
C THR A 555 -6.09 20.28 16.37
N ASP A 556 -5.58 20.42 17.59
CA ASP A 556 -6.19 19.84 18.79
C ASP A 556 -7.61 20.40 19.04
N ARG A 557 -7.80 21.71 18.86
CA ARG A 557 -9.14 22.34 18.98
C ARG A 557 -10.10 21.85 17.91
N LEU A 558 -9.63 21.66 16.68
CA LEU A 558 -10.43 21.18 15.55
C LEU A 558 -10.87 19.74 15.79
N GLN A 559 -9.97 18.85 16.21
CA GLN A 559 -10.31 17.47 16.57
C GLN A 559 -11.36 17.40 17.70
N ARG A 560 -11.24 18.25 18.73
CA ARG A 560 -12.25 18.34 19.79
C ARG A 560 -13.58 18.92 19.32
N ALA A 561 -13.60 19.76 18.28
CA ALA A 561 -14.84 20.25 17.69
C ALA A 561 -15.51 19.16 16.84
N GLU A 562 -14.73 18.44 16.03
CA GLU A 562 -15.22 17.29 15.24
C GLU A 562 -15.79 16.19 16.14
N GLN A 563 -15.11 15.85 17.24
CA GLN A 563 -15.61 14.85 18.18
C GLN A 563 -16.96 15.27 18.78
N ARG A 564 -17.10 16.54 19.20
CA ARG A 564 -18.38 17.06 19.71
C ARG A 564 -19.50 17.03 18.68
N LEU A 565 -19.19 17.28 17.40
CA LEU A 565 -20.16 17.18 16.31
C LEU A 565 -20.59 15.73 16.05
N ARG A 566 -19.66 14.77 16.11
CA ARG A 566 -19.98 13.34 16.00
C ARG A 566 -20.88 12.89 17.16
N ASP A 567 -20.50 13.21 18.39
CA ASP A 567 -21.29 12.87 19.58
C ASP A 567 -22.71 13.49 19.51
N ALA A 568 -22.84 14.73 19.01
CA ALA A 568 -24.13 15.39 18.79
C ALA A 568 -24.97 14.71 17.68
N SER A 569 -24.32 14.22 16.62
CA SER A 569 -24.99 13.45 15.56
C SER A 569 -25.52 12.12 16.11
N ASP A 570 -24.67 11.36 16.80
CA ASP A 570 -25.02 10.05 17.35
C ASP A 570 -26.17 10.14 18.36
N THR A 571 -26.15 11.18 19.21
CA THR A 571 -27.25 11.43 20.15
C THR A 571 -28.56 11.83 19.44
N THR A 572 -28.49 12.57 18.34
CA THR A 572 -29.66 12.93 17.53
C THR A 572 -30.25 11.69 16.85
N ASP A 573 -29.42 10.82 16.31
CA ASP A 573 -29.86 9.59 15.65
C ASP A 573 -30.45 8.59 16.66
N ALA A 574 -29.84 8.44 17.84
CA ALA A 574 -30.40 7.65 18.93
C ALA A 574 -31.77 8.17 19.40
N LEU A 575 -31.94 9.50 19.44
CA LEU A 575 -33.23 10.12 19.77
C LEU A 575 -34.29 9.84 18.70
N ARG A 576 -33.94 9.97 17.41
CA ARG A 576 -34.84 9.66 16.29
C ARG A 576 -35.26 8.20 16.28
N ASP A 577 -34.32 7.28 16.55
CA ASP A 577 -34.62 5.85 16.66
C ASP A 577 -35.55 5.53 17.82
N SER A 578 -35.36 6.20 18.96
CA SER A 578 -36.25 6.08 20.12
C SER A 578 -37.64 6.61 19.82
N GLN A 579 -37.76 7.78 19.19
CA GLN A 579 -39.03 8.37 18.79
C GLN A 579 -39.75 7.49 17.75
N SER A 580 -39.03 6.97 16.76
CA SER A 580 -39.59 6.06 15.74
C SER A 580 -40.13 4.78 16.35
N ARG A 581 -39.42 4.20 17.34
CA ARG A 581 -39.89 3.03 18.10
C ARG A 581 -41.14 3.35 18.90
N GLN A 582 -41.18 4.49 19.58
CA GLN A 582 -42.33 4.91 20.37
C GLN A 582 -43.58 5.08 19.47
N ILE A 583 -43.44 5.76 18.33
CA ILE A 583 -44.51 5.92 17.34
C ILE A 583 -45.04 4.56 16.86
N ARG A 584 -44.17 3.58 16.59
CA ARG A 584 -44.58 2.22 16.21
C ARG A 584 -45.34 1.51 17.33
N VAL A 585 -44.88 1.62 18.57
CA VAL A 585 -45.55 1.01 19.73
C VAL A 585 -46.94 1.61 19.92
N ASP A 586 -47.06 2.93 19.81
CA ASP A 586 -48.34 3.63 19.97
C ASP A 586 -49.31 3.27 18.82
N ALA A 587 -48.82 3.17 17.58
CA ALA A 587 -49.61 2.69 16.45
C ALA A 587 -50.10 1.24 16.64
N MET A 588 -49.23 0.33 17.10
CA MET A 588 -49.59 -1.06 17.37
C MET A 588 -50.60 -1.20 18.50
N ARG A 589 -50.50 -0.37 19.55
CA ARG A 589 -51.49 -0.33 20.65
C ARG A 589 -52.86 0.13 20.13
N ALA A 590 -52.91 1.20 19.35
CA ALA A 590 -54.14 1.69 18.75
C ALA A 590 -54.81 0.63 17.85
N LEU A 591 -54.01 -0.11 17.06
CA LEU A 591 -54.51 -1.23 16.24
C LEU A 591 -55.02 -2.40 17.09
N ALA A 592 -54.31 -2.76 18.16
CA ALA A 592 -54.75 -3.83 19.07
C ALA A 592 -56.07 -3.47 19.78
N ASP A 593 -56.22 -2.22 20.23
CA ASP A 593 -57.46 -1.72 20.83
C ASP A 593 -58.63 -1.74 19.83
N MET A 594 -58.37 -1.35 18.57
CA MET A 594 -59.36 -1.42 17.50
C MET A 594 -59.76 -2.86 17.16
N ALA A 595 -58.79 -3.77 17.04
CA ALA A 595 -59.05 -5.19 16.80
C ALA A 595 -59.84 -5.84 17.95
N SER A 596 -59.49 -5.52 19.20
CA SER A 596 -60.22 -5.95 20.39
C SER A 596 -61.67 -5.45 20.38
N TYR A 597 -61.88 -4.16 20.03
CA TYR A 597 -63.21 -3.59 19.89
C TYR A 597 -64.04 -4.33 18.82
N VAL A 598 -63.50 -4.47 17.60
CA VAL A 598 -64.19 -5.16 16.50
C VAL A 598 -64.54 -6.59 16.89
N GLY A 599 -63.59 -7.34 17.44
CA GLY A 599 -63.82 -8.72 17.91
C GLY A 599 -64.94 -8.80 18.94
N SER A 600 -64.96 -7.91 19.93
CA SER A 600 -66.01 -7.87 20.95
C SER A 600 -67.40 -7.42 20.44
N ALA A 601 -67.43 -6.63 19.35
CA ALA A 601 -68.65 -6.04 18.82
C ALA A 601 -69.36 -6.93 17.79
N LEU A 602 -68.64 -7.81 17.09
CA LEU A 602 -69.18 -8.70 16.04
C LEU A 602 -70.36 -9.57 16.53
N GLU A 603 -70.36 -9.99 17.79
CA GLU A 603 -71.44 -10.80 18.37
C GLU A 603 -72.67 -9.99 18.80
N ARG A 604 -72.54 -8.65 18.92
CA ARG A 604 -73.53 -7.80 19.62
C ARG A 604 -74.08 -6.65 18.78
N GLN A 605 -73.45 -6.32 17.65
CA GLN A 605 -73.80 -5.15 16.85
C GLN A 605 -73.80 -5.48 15.36
N SER A 606 -74.63 -4.76 14.58
CA SER A 606 -74.60 -4.85 13.12
C SER A 606 -73.29 -4.29 12.55
N ALA A 607 -72.87 -4.80 11.40
CA ALA A 607 -71.65 -4.36 10.71
C ALA A 607 -71.63 -2.83 10.46
N GLU A 608 -72.78 -2.24 10.14
CA GLU A 608 -72.93 -0.78 9.96
C GLU A 608 -72.61 0.01 11.24
N ARG A 609 -73.08 -0.46 12.40
CA ARG A 609 -72.83 0.20 13.69
C ARG A 609 -71.35 0.06 14.09
N ILE A 610 -70.72 -1.07 13.80
CA ILE A 610 -69.28 -1.28 14.01
C ILE A 610 -68.48 -0.34 13.11
N GLY A 611 -68.80 -0.30 11.82
CA GLY A 611 -68.14 0.58 10.84
C GLY A 611 -68.28 2.07 11.19
N GLY A 612 -69.46 2.52 11.60
CA GLY A 612 -69.69 3.89 12.05
C GLY A 612 -68.94 4.26 13.34
N ARG A 613 -68.73 3.29 14.25
CA ARG A 613 -67.94 3.54 15.46
C ARG A 613 -66.44 3.54 15.19
N VAL A 614 -65.94 2.66 14.30
CA VAL A 614 -64.55 2.70 13.83
C VAL A 614 -64.29 4.03 13.10
N ALA A 615 -65.25 4.52 12.31
CA ALA A 615 -65.22 5.86 11.72
C ALA A 615 -64.99 6.96 12.74
N ALA A 616 -65.79 6.94 13.80
CA ALA A 616 -65.75 7.96 14.84
C ALA A 616 -64.44 7.90 15.64
N ILE A 617 -63.88 6.70 15.84
CA ILE A 617 -62.55 6.54 16.46
C ILE A 617 -61.47 7.12 15.55
N ALA A 618 -61.47 6.77 14.25
CA ALA A 618 -60.54 7.32 13.27
C ALA A 618 -60.61 8.86 13.20
N ALA A 619 -61.83 9.42 13.17
CA ALA A 619 -62.05 10.87 13.17
C ALA A 619 -61.54 11.55 14.45
N ARG A 620 -61.62 10.90 15.62
CA ARG A 620 -61.05 11.44 16.87
C ARG A 620 -59.53 11.52 16.85
N GLU A 621 -58.87 10.64 16.10
CA GLU A 621 -57.43 10.68 15.85
C GLU A 621 -57.05 11.64 14.70
N GLY A 622 -58.00 12.46 14.22
CA GLY A 622 -57.77 13.44 13.17
C GLY A 622 -57.77 12.87 11.75
N LEU A 623 -58.30 11.65 11.55
CA LEU A 623 -58.42 11.06 10.22
C LEU A 623 -59.71 11.50 9.54
N THR A 624 -59.59 12.03 8.33
CA THR A 624 -60.71 12.41 7.47
C THR A 624 -60.94 11.34 6.42
N ARG A 625 -62.21 10.99 6.17
CA ARG A 625 -62.57 9.96 5.19
C ARG A 625 -62.52 10.49 3.77
N LEU A 626 -61.98 9.67 2.86
CA LEU A 626 -62.04 9.90 1.42
C LEU A 626 -63.30 9.25 0.83
N GLY A 627 -64.44 9.91 1.08
CA GLY A 627 -65.78 9.49 0.63
C GLY A 627 -66.42 8.36 1.44
N GLU A 628 -67.70 8.09 1.19
CA GLU A 628 -68.46 6.99 1.79
C GLU A 628 -68.69 5.84 0.79
N PRO A 629 -68.78 4.56 1.21
CA PRO A 629 -69.05 3.46 0.31
C PRO A 629 -70.35 3.67 -0.48
N GLY A 630 -70.28 3.58 -1.80
CA GLY A 630 -71.38 3.85 -2.71
C GLY A 630 -71.51 5.32 -3.16
N GLU A 631 -70.70 6.23 -2.61
CA GLU A 631 -70.67 7.63 -3.03
C GLU A 631 -70.00 7.79 -4.41
N HIS A 632 -70.57 8.66 -5.24
CA HIS A 632 -70.00 9.02 -6.54
C HIS A 632 -69.12 10.26 -6.38
N VAL A 633 -67.81 10.10 -6.58
CA VAL A 633 -66.81 11.16 -6.45
C VAL A 633 -65.98 11.29 -7.74
N PRO A 634 -65.43 12.47 -8.05
CA PRO A 634 -64.50 12.61 -9.18
C PRO A 634 -63.18 11.88 -8.89
N TYR A 635 -62.68 11.11 -9.85
CA TYR A 635 -61.45 10.34 -9.69
C TYR A 635 -60.23 11.25 -9.53
N LYS A 636 -59.52 11.12 -8.40
CA LYS A 636 -58.26 11.80 -8.12
C LYS A 636 -57.16 10.76 -7.90
N PRO A 637 -56.17 10.61 -8.80
CA PRO A 637 -55.12 9.60 -8.67
C PRO A 637 -54.27 9.71 -7.40
N SER A 638 -54.22 10.88 -6.77
CA SER A 638 -53.52 11.09 -5.50
C SER A 638 -54.27 10.49 -4.30
N GLU A 639 -55.60 10.45 -4.34
CA GLU A 639 -56.49 10.07 -3.24
C GLU A 639 -57.17 8.70 -3.47
N HIS A 640 -57.21 8.20 -4.71
CA HIS A 640 -57.98 7.01 -5.08
C HIS A 640 -57.12 5.96 -5.80
N ASP A 641 -57.36 4.69 -5.48
CA ASP A 641 -56.86 3.53 -6.22
C ASP A 641 -58.01 2.90 -7.01
N LEU A 642 -57.88 2.91 -8.34
CA LEU A 642 -58.93 2.46 -9.25
C LEU A 642 -58.87 0.94 -9.47
N VAL A 643 -59.99 0.25 -9.30
CA VAL A 643 -60.14 -1.17 -9.64
C VAL A 643 -60.85 -1.29 -10.98
N GLY A 644 -60.17 -1.91 -11.96
CA GLY A 644 -60.69 -2.14 -13.30
C GLY A 644 -60.03 -1.24 -14.37
N SER A 645 -60.78 -0.92 -15.42
CA SER A 645 -60.26 -0.18 -16.58
C SER A 645 -59.84 1.25 -16.19
N PRO A 646 -58.69 1.75 -16.69
CA PRO A 646 -58.15 3.07 -16.32
C PRO A 646 -59.15 4.20 -16.59
N ALA A 647 -59.29 5.11 -15.61
CA ALA A 647 -60.12 6.30 -15.68
C ALA A 647 -59.27 7.56 -15.75
N GLU A 648 -59.69 8.54 -16.55
CA GLU A 648 -59.05 9.84 -16.59
C GLU A 648 -59.37 10.61 -15.30
N PRO A 649 -58.44 11.44 -14.77
CA PRO A 649 -58.71 12.30 -13.62
C PRO A 649 -60.00 13.12 -13.82
N GLY A 650 -60.85 13.18 -12.80
CA GLY A 650 -62.16 13.83 -12.84
C GLY A 650 -63.32 12.95 -13.31
N THR A 651 -63.07 11.75 -13.85
CA THR A 651 -64.14 10.79 -14.19
C THR A 651 -64.92 10.39 -12.93
N ALA A 652 -66.24 10.31 -12.99
CA ALA A 652 -67.05 9.85 -11.86
C ALA A 652 -66.74 8.38 -11.52
N VAL A 653 -66.38 8.13 -10.28
CA VAL A 653 -66.08 6.80 -9.73
C VAL A 653 -66.90 6.58 -8.45
N VAL A 654 -67.27 5.33 -8.19
CA VAL A 654 -67.98 4.91 -6.98
C VAL A 654 -66.97 4.39 -5.97
N VAL A 655 -67.02 4.91 -4.75
CA VAL A 655 -66.17 4.43 -3.65
C VAL A 655 -66.61 3.02 -3.23
N ARG A 656 -65.71 2.05 -3.31
CA ARG A 656 -65.91 0.67 -2.84
C ARG A 656 -65.36 0.47 -1.44
N HIS A 657 -64.17 1.01 -1.15
CA HIS A 657 -63.58 1.03 0.19
C HIS A 657 -63.09 2.43 0.53
N VAL A 658 -63.39 2.88 1.74
CA VAL A 658 -63.03 4.22 2.23
C VAL A 658 -61.52 4.34 2.41
N GLY A 659 -60.93 5.42 1.90
CA GLY A 659 -59.58 5.85 2.22
C GLY A 659 -59.56 6.86 3.37
N TYR A 660 -58.37 7.21 3.86
CA TYR A 660 -58.19 8.18 4.93
C TYR A 660 -57.07 9.17 4.64
N THR A 661 -57.33 10.45 4.92
CA THR A 661 -56.32 11.50 5.02
C THR A 661 -56.10 11.90 6.47
N TRP A 662 -54.94 12.48 6.74
CA TRP A 662 -54.59 13.03 8.04
C TRP A 662 -54.04 14.44 7.86
N ASP A 663 -54.62 15.40 8.57
CA ASP A 663 -54.15 16.78 8.59
C ASP A 663 -52.99 16.92 9.59
N GLY A 664 -51.79 16.69 9.08
CA GLY A 664 -50.55 16.89 9.83
C GLY A 664 -50.13 18.37 9.88
N PRO A 665 -49.14 18.72 10.73
CA PRO A 665 -48.60 20.08 10.81
C PRO A 665 -47.98 20.56 9.48
N ASP A 666 -47.54 19.64 8.63
CA ASP A 666 -46.93 19.92 7.32
C ASP A 666 -47.94 19.87 6.16
N GLY A 667 -49.24 19.71 6.46
CA GLY A 667 -50.35 19.63 5.49
C GLY A 667 -51.09 18.30 5.51
N GLU A 668 -52.07 18.17 4.62
CA GLU A 668 -52.89 16.97 4.46
C GLU A 668 -52.08 15.83 3.80
N ILE A 669 -52.00 14.67 4.46
CA ILE A 669 -51.31 13.47 3.98
C ILE A 669 -52.34 12.36 3.73
N VAL A 670 -52.31 11.75 2.55
CA VAL A 670 -53.11 10.55 2.25
C VAL A 670 -52.44 9.34 2.89
N LEU A 671 -53.05 8.78 3.94
CA LEU A 671 -52.55 7.58 4.62
C LEU A 671 -52.98 6.29 3.91
N ALA A 672 -54.20 6.28 3.41
CA ALA A 672 -54.76 5.17 2.63
C ALA A 672 -55.66 5.73 1.54
N ARG A 673 -55.44 5.32 0.29
CA ARG A 673 -56.29 5.75 -0.82
C ARG A 673 -57.62 5.03 -0.78
N ALA A 674 -58.68 5.70 -1.21
CA ALA A 674 -59.98 5.07 -1.36
C ALA A 674 -59.95 4.12 -2.55
N LEU A 675 -60.48 2.90 -2.39
CA LEU A 675 -60.62 1.97 -3.50
C LEU A 675 -61.89 2.33 -4.26
N VAL A 676 -61.78 2.64 -5.55
CA VAL A 676 -62.89 3.15 -6.35
C VAL A 676 -63.07 2.34 -7.65
N GLU A 677 -64.28 2.32 -8.17
CA GLU A 677 -64.65 1.67 -9.44
C GLU A 677 -65.30 2.69 -10.37
N ARG A 678 -65.18 2.55 -11.69
CA ARG A 678 -65.93 3.42 -12.62
C ARG A 678 -67.44 3.26 -12.40
N ALA A 679 -68.13 4.39 -12.25
CA ALA A 679 -69.60 4.38 -12.26
C ALA A 679 -70.07 3.93 -13.65
N THR A 680 -70.72 2.77 -13.75
CA THR A 680 -71.33 2.25 -14.98
C THR A 680 -72.59 3.01 -15.35
#